data_AF-A0A0A1HW65-F1
#
_entry.id   AF-A0A0A1HW65-F1
#
_cell.length_a   1.000
_cell.length_b   1.000
_cell.length_c   1.000
_cell.angle_alpha   90.00
_cell.angle_beta   90.00
_cell.angle_gamma   90.00
#
_symmetry.space_group_name_H-M   'P 1'
#
loop_
_entity.id
_entity.type
_entity.pdbx_description
1 polymer ?
#
loop_
_entity_poly.entity_id
_entity_poly.type
_entity_poly.pdbx_seq_one_letter_code
_entity_poly.pdbx_strand_id
1 'polypeptide(L)'
;MIEFMNSVIRSRVSHALLCLAVSCPLMFADVARAEEARWQLAMNNAELRDVVEEISAILGKTVVLDPRVSGRISVMSREALDREGVRRLFYSVLDAHNFTVIDQGERILITPVADGRTRAGGDTKDPAPSQFVTRVIDLQSSVAADVAGLIRPLVSGAGYIGPSVSSNALVVTDTAANVQRITRVAQQLDSGHNRNHVVVQLRHARAGDIASILEASGSKREGDTAGSVIADARGNRLVIIGAPRVRQRLAELARTLDVPASAAEDTARVIRLRHSDAKQLAEVLEGVGQDKKAAPAQAGLRESAAASPFVIKADESQNALVLIAEPAQVRTIENIIRELDQPRAQVLIHAAIVEISGDIAEALGVQWGIKSGSAEGVISFSGTKTPIIGELNPKDVDGVLLRLGGDRFSALISALASNTRSNLLSTPSLLTLDNQEAEIIVGKNVPFKTGSYATNGSGADNPFTTVERKDVGISLKIKPYINQGSSLRLEVQQEVSDIAPSVAGVDSSDLITNKRALKSTILADDGEIIVIGGLIRDDVRSQESGVPLLRNIPYLGALFRWTRDTQTKSNLMVFLRPTIVRGKEDLADVSRQRYDALRELSKPGSRQNNSLLLPRDARQLFEPSMEASSADPLPQNRGEL
;
A
#
# COMPACT_ATOMS: atom_id res chain seq x y z
N MET A 1 -18.26 66.41 12.64
CA MET A 1 -18.55 66.42 14.08
C MET A 1 -17.63 65.36 14.69
N ILE A 2 -16.54 65.83 15.32
CA ILE A 2 -15.74 65.17 16.40
C ILE A 2 -14.80 64.04 15.89
N GLU A 3 -13.47 63.99 16.08
CA GLU A 3 -12.46 64.70 16.93
C GLU A 3 -11.05 64.49 16.31
N PHE A 4 -10.20 65.53 16.19
CA PHE A 4 -8.96 65.82 16.96
C PHE A 4 -7.90 64.68 16.99
N MET A 5 -6.59 64.85 16.80
CA MET A 5 -5.67 65.99 16.62
C MET A 5 -4.24 65.42 16.51
N ASN A 6 -3.40 65.91 15.59
CA ASN A 6 -2.02 66.24 15.91
C ASN A 6 -1.43 67.18 14.85
N SER A 7 -0.84 68.27 15.35
CA SER A 7 -0.52 69.50 14.61
C SER A 7 0.98 69.61 14.26
N VAL A 8 1.35 70.78 13.70
CA VAL A 8 2.71 71.41 13.62
C VAL A 8 3.47 71.03 12.31
N ILE A 9 3.86 71.91 11.37
CA ILE A 9 4.09 73.37 11.34
C ILE A 9 4.19 73.90 9.88
N ARG A 10 3.58 75.08 9.63
CA ARG A 10 3.92 76.20 8.69
C ARG A 10 4.18 75.90 7.20
N SER A 11 3.82 76.74 6.21
CA SER A 11 3.06 78.00 6.10
C SER A 11 2.97 78.32 4.59
N ARG A 12 1.79 78.81 4.17
CA ARG A 12 1.46 79.50 2.91
C ARG A 12 2.42 80.69 2.64
N VAL A 13 2.57 81.28 1.45
CA VAL A 13 1.65 82.12 0.63
C VAL A 13 2.46 82.53 -0.63
N SER A 14 2.00 82.27 -1.85
CA SER A 14 1.37 83.22 -2.81
C SER A 14 2.10 84.54 -3.14
N HIS A 15 2.52 84.64 -4.41
CA HIS A 15 2.41 85.77 -5.36
C HIS A 15 2.67 87.23 -4.95
N ALA A 16 3.53 87.83 -5.80
CA ALA A 16 3.50 89.21 -6.35
C ALA A 16 4.13 90.36 -5.53
N LEU A 17 5.26 90.87 -6.03
CA LEU A 17 5.59 92.27 -6.40
C LEU A 17 7.13 92.34 -6.59
N LEU A 18 7.68 92.64 -7.78
CA LEU A 18 7.80 93.92 -8.49
C LEU A 18 8.86 94.88 -7.90
N CYS A 19 9.85 95.23 -8.75
CA CYS A 19 10.79 96.36 -8.69
C CYS A 19 11.93 96.29 -7.65
N LEU A 20 13.16 96.78 -7.86
CA LEU A 20 13.75 97.78 -8.77
C LEU A 20 15.29 97.59 -8.72
N ALA A 21 16.05 97.69 -9.82
CA ALA A 21 16.99 98.79 -10.15
C ALA A 21 18.31 98.12 -10.64
N VAL A 22 19.00 98.53 -11.70
CA VAL A 22 19.75 99.78 -11.96
C VAL A 22 20.15 99.74 -13.47
N SER A 23 19.58 100.61 -14.34
CA SER A 23 20.20 101.77 -15.06
C SER A 23 21.53 101.46 -15.80
N CYS A 24 21.92 101.90 -17.00
CA CYS A 24 21.55 102.85 -18.09
C CYS A 24 22.75 102.75 -19.11
N PRO A 25 22.86 103.46 -20.26
CA PRO A 25 21.88 104.22 -21.05
C PRO A 25 21.88 103.92 -22.58
N LEU A 26 20.84 104.44 -23.24
CA LEU A 26 20.78 105.10 -24.57
C LEU A 26 21.65 104.55 -25.73
N MET A 27 20.99 104.10 -26.80
CA MET A 27 21.08 104.69 -28.15
C MET A 27 19.94 104.11 -29.01
N PHE A 28 19.08 104.98 -29.54
CA PHE A 28 18.22 104.67 -30.67
C PHE A 28 19.11 104.42 -31.89
N ALA A 29 19.01 103.24 -32.48
CA ALA A 29 19.53 102.99 -33.82
C ALA A 29 18.37 102.47 -34.67
N ASP A 30 17.99 103.28 -35.66
CA ASP A 30 17.26 102.84 -36.83
C ASP A 30 17.93 101.57 -37.39
N VAL A 31 17.29 100.42 -37.20
CA VAL A 31 17.60 99.26 -38.05
C VAL A 31 16.77 99.45 -39.30
N ALA A 32 17.39 100.16 -40.24
CA ALA A 32 17.04 100.08 -41.65
C ALA A 32 16.75 98.61 -42.00
N ARG A 33 15.58 98.37 -42.62
CA ARG A 33 15.37 97.13 -43.38
C ARG A 33 16.50 97.05 -44.40
N ALA A 34 17.51 96.23 -44.11
CA ALA A 34 18.39 95.73 -45.15
C ALA A 34 17.48 94.93 -46.08
N GLU A 35 17.22 95.48 -47.26
CA GLU A 35 16.58 94.76 -48.35
C GLU A 35 17.49 93.56 -48.62
N GLU A 36 17.10 92.37 -48.12
CA GLU A 36 17.85 91.15 -48.38
C GLU A 36 17.93 90.99 -49.89
N ALA A 37 19.16 91.00 -50.43
CA ALA A 37 19.39 90.80 -51.84
C ALA A 37 18.69 89.50 -52.27
N ARG A 38 17.79 89.60 -53.26
CA ARG A 38 17.10 88.45 -53.84
C ARG A 38 17.69 88.19 -55.23
N TRP A 39 18.00 86.93 -55.51
CA TRP A 39 18.60 86.50 -56.76
C TRP A 39 17.63 85.67 -57.58
N GLN A 40 17.56 85.95 -58.87
CA GLN A 40 16.86 85.11 -59.84
C GLN A 40 17.91 84.38 -60.69
N LEU A 41 17.96 83.06 -60.59
CA LEU A 41 18.94 82.24 -61.32
C LEU A 41 18.34 81.66 -62.60
N ALA A 42 18.95 81.96 -63.74
CA ALA A 42 18.64 81.35 -65.03
C ALA A 42 19.94 80.93 -65.72
N MET A 43 20.35 79.68 -65.49
CA MET A 43 21.55 79.07 -66.07
C MET A 43 21.13 77.94 -67.00
N ASN A 44 21.52 78.03 -68.27
CA ASN A 44 21.22 77.00 -69.26
C ASN A 44 22.53 76.37 -69.74
N ASN A 45 22.69 75.06 -69.51
CA ASN A 45 23.86 74.29 -69.93
C ASN A 45 25.22 74.87 -69.50
N ALA A 46 25.28 75.42 -68.28
CA ALA A 46 26.49 76.01 -67.71
C ALA A 46 27.43 74.93 -67.16
N GLU A 47 28.74 75.16 -67.21
CA GLU A 47 29.70 74.25 -66.58
C GLU A 47 29.61 74.34 -65.06
N LEU A 48 29.63 73.19 -64.39
CA LEU A 48 29.45 73.10 -62.93
C LEU A 48 30.47 73.94 -62.16
N ARG A 49 31.69 74.10 -62.69
CA ARG A 49 32.75 74.92 -62.06
C ARG A 49 32.36 76.40 -62.03
N ASP A 50 31.87 76.93 -63.14
CA ASP A 50 31.44 78.32 -63.29
C ASP A 50 30.22 78.62 -62.40
N VAL A 51 29.29 77.66 -62.31
CA VAL A 51 28.11 77.80 -61.44
C VAL A 51 28.50 77.76 -59.96
N VAL A 52 29.48 76.94 -59.58
CA VAL A 52 29.99 76.89 -58.21
C VAL A 52 30.69 78.21 -57.85
N GLU A 53 31.43 78.82 -58.78
CA GLU A 53 32.10 80.11 -58.57
C GLU A 53 31.08 81.24 -58.33
N GLU A 54 30.09 81.39 -59.20
CA GLU A 54 29.01 82.38 -59.05
C GLU A 54 28.21 82.18 -57.75
N ILE A 55 27.86 80.94 -57.43
CA ILE A 55 27.09 80.64 -56.21
C ILE A 55 27.98 80.79 -54.96
N SER A 56 29.29 80.55 -55.04
CA SER A 56 30.21 80.80 -53.93
C SER A 56 30.34 82.30 -53.61
N ALA A 57 30.29 83.16 -54.63
CA ALA A 57 30.27 84.61 -54.46
C ALA A 57 28.98 85.08 -53.77
N ILE A 58 27.83 84.52 -54.17
CA ILE A 58 26.52 84.80 -53.53
C ILE A 58 26.47 84.27 -52.09
N LEU A 59 27.01 83.07 -51.84
CA LEU A 59 27.05 82.45 -50.53
C LEU A 59 28.16 82.98 -49.61
N GLY A 60 29.11 83.77 -50.13
CA GLY A 60 30.24 84.34 -49.39
C GLY A 60 31.11 83.29 -48.68
N LYS A 61 31.22 82.09 -49.24
CA LYS A 61 31.97 80.95 -48.67
C LYS A 61 33.02 80.45 -49.64
N THR A 62 34.19 80.10 -49.13
CA THR A 62 35.25 79.47 -49.93
C THR A 62 34.84 78.05 -50.33
N VAL A 63 34.79 77.74 -51.61
CA VAL A 63 34.42 76.40 -52.10
C VAL A 63 35.66 75.66 -52.60
N VAL A 64 35.84 74.42 -52.12
CA VAL A 64 36.86 73.49 -52.59
C VAL A 64 36.18 72.39 -53.40
N LEU A 65 36.59 72.24 -54.66
CA LEU A 65 36.07 71.24 -55.58
C LEU A 65 37.05 70.06 -55.70
N ASP A 66 36.60 68.83 -55.50
CA ASP A 66 37.38 67.65 -55.89
C ASP A 66 37.56 67.64 -57.43
N PRO A 67 38.74 67.27 -57.97
CA PRO A 67 38.99 67.20 -59.41
C PRO A 67 37.95 66.39 -60.20
N ARG A 68 37.29 65.42 -59.56
CA ARG A 68 36.29 64.53 -60.14
C ARG A 68 34.90 65.17 -60.26
N VAL A 69 34.69 66.36 -59.70
CA VAL A 69 33.45 67.13 -59.83
C VAL A 69 33.46 67.89 -61.15
N SER A 70 32.84 67.29 -62.17
CA SER A 70 32.68 67.90 -63.51
C SER A 70 31.33 67.51 -64.10
N GLY A 71 30.73 68.41 -64.88
CA GLY A 71 29.40 68.21 -65.48
C GLY A 71 28.81 69.53 -65.96
N ARG A 72 27.74 69.45 -66.77
CA ARG A 72 26.94 70.60 -67.17
C ARG A 72 25.59 70.56 -66.46
N ILE A 73 25.17 71.70 -65.93
CA ILE A 73 23.92 71.84 -65.18
C ILE A 73 23.05 72.93 -65.77
N SER A 74 21.73 72.74 -65.67
CA SER A 74 20.74 73.73 -66.07
C SER A 74 19.80 73.99 -64.88
N VAL A 75 19.70 75.25 -64.47
CA VAL A 75 18.91 75.68 -63.31
C VAL A 75 18.07 76.88 -63.73
N MET A 76 16.75 76.75 -63.61
CA MET A 76 15.81 77.83 -63.92
C MET A 76 14.92 78.11 -62.71
N SER A 77 15.11 79.26 -62.07
CA SER A 77 14.18 79.78 -61.05
C SER A 77 13.41 80.98 -61.59
N ARG A 78 12.08 80.93 -61.51
CA ARG A 78 11.19 82.05 -61.86
C ARG A 78 10.90 82.97 -60.65
N GLU A 79 11.19 82.49 -59.45
CA GLU A 79 11.01 83.24 -58.20
C GLU A 79 12.34 83.82 -57.72
N ALA A 80 12.28 85.01 -57.12
CA ALA A 80 13.43 85.68 -56.55
C ALA A 80 13.78 85.01 -55.21
N LEU A 81 14.91 84.31 -55.16
CA LEU A 81 15.36 83.51 -54.02
C LEU A 81 16.22 84.35 -53.07
N ASP A 82 16.00 84.17 -51.78
CA ASP A 82 16.89 84.63 -50.71
C ASP A 82 18.17 83.78 -50.66
N ARG A 83 19.19 84.24 -49.93
CA ARG A 83 20.50 83.56 -49.82
C ARG A 83 20.36 82.09 -49.41
N GLU A 84 19.42 81.80 -48.53
CA GLU A 84 19.13 80.46 -48.03
C GLU A 84 18.34 79.61 -49.05
N GLY A 85 17.45 80.22 -49.83
CA GLY A 85 16.79 79.58 -50.98
C GLY A 85 17.77 79.20 -52.08
N VAL A 86 18.73 80.07 -52.41
CA VAL A 86 19.81 79.77 -53.37
C VAL A 86 20.67 78.61 -52.88
N ARG A 87 21.05 78.60 -51.59
CA ARG A 87 21.82 77.51 -50.97
C ARG A 87 21.10 76.17 -51.10
N ARG A 88 19.81 76.11 -50.76
CA ARG A 88 18.99 74.89 -50.84
C ARG A 88 18.87 74.38 -52.26
N LEU A 89 18.55 75.27 -53.21
CA LEU A 89 18.44 74.91 -54.63
C LEU A 89 19.78 74.36 -55.15
N PHE A 90 20.88 75.01 -54.82
CA PHE A 90 22.21 74.57 -55.22
C PHE A 90 22.57 73.19 -54.66
N TYR A 91 22.29 72.94 -53.39
CA TYR A 91 22.53 71.63 -52.79
C TYR A 91 21.65 70.54 -53.42
N SER A 92 20.41 70.85 -53.77
CA SER A 92 19.53 69.93 -54.50
C SER A 92 20.03 69.62 -55.90
N VAL A 93 20.60 70.60 -56.61
CA VAL A 93 21.20 70.39 -57.94
C VAL A 93 22.46 69.53 -57.85
N LEU A 94 23.31 69.76 -56.85
CA LEU A 94 24.49 68.93 -56.61
C LEU A 94 24.11 67.49 -56.27
N ASP A 95 23.10 67.31 -55.42
CA ASP A 95 22.55 65.99 -55.04
C ASP A 95 21.99 65.24 -56.26
N ALA A 96 21.25 65.93 -57.14
CA ALA A 96 20.73 65.36 -58.39
C ALA A 96 21.84 64.84 -59.33
N HIS A 97 23.05 65.40 -59.24
CA HIS A 97 24.22 64.98 -60.01
C HIS A 97 25.18 64.06 -59.22
N ASN A 98 24.72 63.46 -58.11
CA ASN A 98 25.49 62.55 -57.25
C ASN A 98 26.73 63.19 -56.58
N PHE A 99 26.67 64.50 -56.32
CA PHE A 99 27.65 65.22 -55.52
C PHE A 99 27.07 65.58 -54.16
N THR A 100 27.87 65.41 -53.11
CA THR A 100 27.50 65.78 -51.74
C THR A 100 28.32 66.97 -51.27
N VAL A 101 27.69 67.80 -50.44
CA VAL A 101 28.28 69.02 -49.90
C VAL A 101 28.60 68.79 -48.43
N ILE A 102 29.87 68.98 -48.08
CA ILE A 102 30.35 68.89 -46.70
C ILE A 102 30.70 70.31 -46.25
N ASP A 103 29.89 70.87 -45.36
CA ASP A 103 30.13 72.19 -44.77
C ASP A 103 31.17 72.05 -43.63
N GLN A 104 32.31 72.74 -43.76
CA GLN A 104 33.38 72.78 -42.76
C GLN A 104 33.47 74.17 -42.09
N GLY A 105 32.35 74.89 -41.99
CA GLY A 105 32.27 76.21 -41.37
C GLY A 105 32.68 77.31 -42.34
N GLU A 106 33.99 77.58 -42.43
CA GLU A 106 34.55 78.65 -43.28
C GLU A 106 34.76 78.24 -44.74
N ARG A 107 34.70 76.93 -45.03
CA ARG A 107 34.79 76.40 -46.40
C ARG A 107 33.78 75.30 -46.65
N ILE A 108 33.35 75.18 -47.90
CA ILE A 108 32.47 74.11 -48.37
C ILE A 108 33.29 73.18 -49.27
N LEU A 109 33.27 71.88 -48.98
CA LEU A 109 33.89 70.87 -49.84
C LEU A 109 32.80 70.14 -50.64
N ILE A 110 32.93 70.15 -51.97
CA ILE A 110 32.05 69.41 -52.88
C ILE A 110 32.78 68.14 -53.31
N THR A 111 32.20 66.98 -53.01
CA THR A 111 32.79 65.66 -53.29
C THR A 111 31.76 64.70 -53.87
N PRO A 112 32.17 63.64 -54.59
CA PRO A 112 31.25 62.57 -54.99
C PRO A 112 30.61 61.87 -53.78
N VAL A 113 29.33 61.46 -53.89
CA VAL A 113 28.55 60.80 -52.82
C VAL A 113 29.22 59.53 -52.25
N ALA A 114 30.08 58.86 -53.03
CA ALA A 114 30.82 57.67 -52.57
C ALA A 114 31.77 57.97 -51.40
N ASP A 115 32.43 59.12 -51.40
CA ASP A 115 33.41 59.52 -50.37
C ASP A 115 32.71 60.11 -49.12
N GLY A 116 31.42 60.44 -49.21
CA GLY A 116 30.61 60.91 -48.07
C GLY A 116 30.35 59.82 -47.00
N ARG A 117 30.40 58.53 -47.39
CA ARG A 117 30.12 57.38 -46.50
C ARG A 117 31.19 57.18 -45.43
N THR A 118 32.45 57.45 -45.76
CA THR A 118 33.62 57.20 -44.88
C THR A 118 33.89 58.35 -43.91
N ARG A 119 33.28 59.52 -44.12
CA ARG A 119 33.41 60.72 -43.28
C ARG A 119 32.11 61.11 -42.56
N ALA A 120 31.08 60.26 -42.59
CA ALA A 120 29.83 60.48 -41.87
C ALA A 120 30.10 60.54 -40.35
N GLY A 121 30.09 61.75 -39.79
CA GLY A 121 30.28 62.00 -38.36
C GLY A 121 29.08 61.57 -37.53
N GLY A 122 29.34 61.17 -36.29
CA GLY A 122 28.31 60.83 -35.30
C GLY A 122 27.65 62.07 -34.68
N ASP A 123 26.32 62.00 -34.55
CA ASP A 123 25.43 62.85 -33.74
C ASP A 123 25.70 64.37 -33.77
N THR A 124 25.54 64.98 -34.95
CA THR A 124 25.31 66.44 -35.04
C THR A 124 23.86 66.75 -34.61
N LYS A 125 23.66 67.79 -33.79
CA LYS A 125 22.34 68.12 -33.21
C LYS A 125 21.27 68.56 -34.23
N ASP A 126 21.69 69.01 -35.42
CA ASP A 126 20.82 69.33 -36.55
C ASP A 126 21.56 69.08 -37.88
N PRO A 127 21.58 67.84 -38.39
CA PRO A 127 22.20 67.55 -39.68
C PRO A 127 21.34 68.10 -40.82
N ALA A 128 21.98 68.65 -41.86
CA ALA A 128 21.27 69.01 -43.07
C ALA A 128 20.60 67.76 -43.68
N PRO A 129 19.42 67.88 -44.31
CA PRO A 129 18.65 66.72 -44.77
C PRO A 129 19.40 65.81 -45.76
N SER A 130 20.35 66.37 -46.52
CA SER A 130 21.21 65.67 -47.49
C SER A 130 22.53 65.14 -46.92
N GLN A 131 22.82 65.36 -45.64
CA GLN A 131 24.05 64.90 -44.99
C GLN A 131 23.94 63.41 -44.61
N PHE A 132 24.99 62.62 -44.88
CA PHE A 132 25.09 61.24 -44.40
C PHE A 132 25.37 61.19 -42.91
N VAL A 133 24.54 60.45 -42.17
CA VAL A 133 24.63 60.22 -40.73
C VAL A 133 24.53 58.74 -40.42
N THR A 134 25.27 58.30 -39.39
CA THR A 134 25.15 56.94 -38.85
C THR A 134 24.39 56.99 -37.54
N ARG A 135 23.31 56.22 -37.42
CA ARG A 135 22.50 56.10 -36.20
C ARG A 135 22.33 54.62 -35.82
N VAL A 136 22.45 54.38 -34.52
CA VAL A 136 22.14 53.09 -33.89
C VAL A 136 20.71 53.15 -33.36
N ILE A 137 19.89 52.15 -33.72
CA ILE A 137 18.48 52.04 -33.31
C ILE A 137 18.33 50.75 -32.51
N ASP A 138 18.06 50.86 -31.20
CA ASP A 138 17.86 49.70 -30.34
C ASP A 138 16.44 49.11 -30.51
N LEU A 139 16.32 47.78 -30.55
CA LEU A 139 15.05 47.06 -30.67
C LEU A 139 14.75 46.27 -29.39
N GLN A 140 13.51 46.35 -28.89
CA GLN A 140 13.09 45.78 -27.61
C GLN A 140 12.40 44.41 -27.73
N SER A 141 11.54 44.22 -28.73
CA SER A 141 10.68 43.05 -28.87
C SER A 141 10.93 42.23 -30.13
N SER A 142 11.51 42.85 -31.17
CA SER A 142 11.83 42.19 -32.43
C SER A 142 13.33 41.92 -32.58
N VAL A 143 13.68 40.89 -33.37
CA VAL A 143 15.07 40.53 -33.64
C VAL A 143 15.65 41.44 -34.72
N ALA A 144 16.81 42.04 -34.46
CA ALA A 144 17.45 43.00 -35.36
C ALA A 144 17.72 42.45 -36.78
N ALA A 145 18.02 41.16 -36.91
CA ALA A 145 18.26 40.52 -38.20
C ALA A 145 17.00 40.49 -39.09
N ASP A 146 15.84 40.18 -38.50
CA ASP A 146 14.56 40.08 -39.21
C ASP A 146 14.10 41.48 -39.68
N VAL A 147 14.20 42.46 -38.79
CA VAL A 147 13.87 43.86 -39.08
C VAL A 147 14.82 44.44 -40.13
N ALA A 148 16.12 44.12 -40.05
CA ALA A 148 17.10 44.56 -41.05
C ALA A 148 16.78 44.02 -42.46
N GLY A 149 16.32 42.77 -42.57
CA GLY A 149 15.92 42.17 -43.84
C GLY A 149 14.72 42.89 -44.47
N LEU A 150 13.73 43.25 -43.66
CA LEU A 150 12.51 43.94 -44.09
C LEU A 150 12.76 45.41 -44.51
N ILE A 151 13.68 46.09 -43.83
CA ILE A 151 13.97 47.52 -44.05
C ILE A 151 15.04 47.74 -45.13
N ARG A 152 15.84 46.72 -45.48
CA ARG A 152 16.92 46.82 -46.49
C ARG A 152 16.52 47.50 -47.81
N PRO A 153 15.32 47.28 -48.38
CA PRO A 153 14.90 47.95 -49.62
C PRO A 153 14.67 49.48 -49.48
N LEU A 154 14.52 50.00 -48.26
CA LEU A 154 14.26 51.41 -47.97
C LEU A 154 15.52 52.26 -47.84
N VAL A 155 16.69 51.62 -47.84
CA VAL A 155 18.01 52.26 -47.76
C VAL A 155 18.38 52.78 -49.14
N SER A 156 19.00 53.96 -49.21
CA SER A 156 19.48 54.51 -50.48
C SER A 156 20.56 53.60 -51.08
N GLY A 157 20.79 53.65 -52.40
CA GLY A 157 21.88 52.90 -53.04
C GLY A 157 23.27 53.22 -52.48
N ALA A 158 23.38 54.30 -51.69
CA ALA A 158 24.58 54.71 -50.99
C ALA A 158 24.56 54.53 -49.47
N GLY A 159 23.48 54.00 -48.90
CA GLY A 159 23.37 53.74 -47.48
C GLY A 159 23.83 52.33 -47.09
N TYR A 160 24.04 52.13 -45.79
CA TYR A 160 24.36 50.85 -45.17
C TYR A 160 23.36 50.56 -44.05
N ILE A 161 22.94 49.29 -43.97
CA ILE A 161 22.09 48.78 -42.89
C ILE A 161 22.65 47.43 -42.43
N GLY A 162 22.96 47.33 -41.15
CA GLY A 162 23.52 46.11 -40.56
C GLY A 162 22.90 45.83 -39.20
N PRO A 163 22.48 44.58 -38.93
CA PRO A 163 22.09 44.19 -37.59
C PRO A 163 23.34 44.03 -36.70
N SER A 164 23.32 44.68 -35.54
CA SER A 164 24.21 44.37 -34.42
C SER A 164 23.55 43.31 -33.56
N VAL A 165 23.98 42.06 -33.74
CA VAL A 165 23.37 40.89 -33.09
C VAL A 165 23.61 40.88 -31.58
N SER A 166 24.75 41.39 -31.13
CA SER A 166 25.12 41.41 -29.70
C SER A 166 24.30 42.42 -28.87
N SER A 167 23.91 43.54 -29.48
CA SER A 167 23.14 44.60 -28.80
C SER A 167 21.66 44.64 -29.22
N ASN A 168 21.22 43.71 -30.07
CA ASN A 168 19.91 43.73 -30.74
C ASN A 168 19.55 45.13 -31.28
N ALA A 169 20.51 45.77 -31.96
CA ALA A 169 20.37 47.11 -32.50
C ALA A 169 20.59 47.13 -34.01
N LEU A 170 19.96 48.05 -34.70
CA LEU A 170 20.12 48.28 -36.12
C LEU A 170 21.06 49.47 -36.34
N VAL A 171 22.19 49.24 -36.99
CA VAL A 171 23.10 50.31 -37.40
C VAL A 171 22.72 50.73 -38.81
N VAL A 172 22.29 52.00 -38.96
CA VAL A 172 21.84 52.57 -40.23
C VAL A 172 22.72 53.78 -40.56
N THR A 173 23.35 53.77 -41.73
CA THR A 173 24.12 54.89 -42.29
C THR A 173 23.47 55.34 -43.58
N ASP A 174 22.85 56.51 -43.61
CA ASP A 174 22.22 57.08 -44.80
C ASP A 174 22.05 58.60 -44.64
N THR A 175 21.44 59.28 -45.60
CA THR A 175 21.03 60.69 -45.49
C THR A 175 20.15 60.92 -44.25
N ALA A 176 20.32 62.05 -43.58
CA ALA A 176 19.60 62.38 -42.35
C ALA A 176 18.07 62.27 -42.51
N ALA A 177 17.53 62.70 -43.66
CA ALA A 177 16.11 62.56 -43.98
C ALA A 177 15.66 61.10 -44.08
N ASN A 178 16.46 60.22 -44.70
CA ASN A 178 16.10 58.80 -44.85
C ASN A 178 16.27 58.01 -43.55
N VAL A 179 17.31 58.30 -42.76
CA VAL A 179 17.52 57.69 -41.44
C VAL A 179 16.32 57.94 -40.52
N GLN A 180 15.78 59.17 -40.47
CA GLN A 180 14.57 59.47 -39.69
C GLN A 180 13.33 58.70 -40.16
N ARG A 181 13.20 58.44 -41.46
CA ARG A 181 12.11 57.62 -42.01
C ARG A 181 12.28 56.16 -41.61
N ILE A 182 13.49 55.63 -41.72
CA ILE A 182 13.85 54.27 -41.32
C ILE A 182 13.62 54.06 -39.82
N THR A 183 14.01 55.02 -38.96
CA THR A 183 13.77 54.94 -37.51
C THR A 183 12.28 54.81 -37.18
N ARG A 184 11.39 55.57 -37.83
CA ARG A 184 9.94 55.47 -37.60
C ARG A 184 9.38 54.10 -37.99
N VAL A 185 9.82 53.55 -39.12
CA VAL A 185 9.39 52.21 -39.58
C VAL A 185 9.90 51.11 -38.64
N ALA A 186 11.16 51.21 -38.21
CA ALA A 186 11.75 50.27 -37.27
C ALA A 186 11.00 50.25 -35.93
N GLN A 187 10.62 51.41 -35.39
CA GLN A 187 9.84 51.52 -34.14
C GLN A 187 8.42 50.92 -34.27
N GLN A 188 7.76 51.10 -35.42
CA GLN A 188 6.46 50.48 -35.66
C GLN A 188 6.54 48.95 -35.71
N LEU A 189 7.56 48.41 -36.39
CA LEU A 189 7.79 46.97 -36.45
C LEU A 189 8.18 46.38 -35.09
N ASP A 190 8.96 47.10 -34.29
CA ASP A 190 9.38 46.63 -32.97
C ASP A 190 8.18 46.41 -32.04
N SER A 191 7.17 47.31 -32.07
CA SER A 191 5.97 47.24 -31.22
C SER A 191 5.04 46.03 -31.44
N GLY A 192 5.25 45.24 -32.51
CA GLY A 192 4.34 44.16 -32.93
C GLY A 192 4.46 42.84 -32.15
N HIS A 193 5.58 42.57 -31.45
CA HIS A 193 5.84 41.28 -30.81
C HIS A 193 5.69 41.33 -29.28
N ASN A 194 4.45 41.46 -28.79
CA ASN A 194 4.19 41.57 -27.35
C ASN A 194 4.00 40.20 -26.67
N ARG A 195 5.11 39.55 -26.26
CA ARG A 195 5.15 38.27 -25.51
C ARG A 195 4.73 38.42 -24.04
N ASN A 196 3.53 38.94 -23.78
CA ASN A 196 2.97 39.05 -22.43
C ASN A 196 2.47 37.69 -21.87
N HIS A 197 2.31 37.63 -20.54
CA HIS A 197 1.83 36.46 -19.80
C HIS A 197 0.51 36.74 -19.07
N VAL A 198 -0.25 35.69 -18.76
CA VAL A 198 -1.46 35.73 -17.92
C VAL A 198 -1.37 34.62 -16.86
N VAL A 199 -1.78 34.92 -15.63
CA VAL A 199 -1.84 33.95 -14.52
C VAL A 199 -3.30 33.60 -14.24
N VAL A 200 -3.62 32.31 -14.23
CA VAL A 200 -4.95 31.77 -13.90
C VAL A 200 -4.86 30.95 -12.62
N GLN A 201 -5.64 31.32 -11.61
CA GLN A 201 -5.75 30.58 -10.35
C GLN A 201 -6.81 29.48 -10.49
N LEU A 202 -6.45 28.23 -10.15
CA LEU A 202 -7.37 27.10 -10.14
C LEU A 202 -7.95 26.87 -8.73
N ARG A 203 -9.22 26.52 -8.64
CA ARG A 203 -9.95 26.29 -7.37
C ARG A 203 -10.13 24.81 -7.03
N HIS A 204 -10.38 23.97 -8.02
CA HIS A 204 -10.79 22.58 -7.83
C HIS A 204 -9.76 21.61 -8.41
N ALA A 205 -9.31 21.85 -9.64
CA ALA A 205 -8.36 20.98 -10.31
C ALA A 205 -6.91 21.32 -9.95
N ARG A 206 -6.00 20.34 -10.07
CA ARG A 206 -4.56 20.52 -9.86
C ARG A 206 -3.91 21.12 -11.11
N ALA A 207 -3.04 22.11 -10.89
CA ALA A 207 -2.34 22.81 -11.96
C ALA A 207 -1.48 21.90 -12.84
N GLY A 208 -0.85 20.85 -12.29
CA GLY A 208 -0.06 19.90 -13.07
C GLY A 208 -0.90 19.12 -14.08
N ASP A 209 -2.04 18.59 -13.64
CA ASP A 209 -2.93 17.78 -14.47
C ASP A 209 -3.50 18.61 -15.63
N ILE A 210 -3.97 19.84 -15.34
CA ILE A 210 -4.49 20.74 -16.36
C ILE A 210 -3.37 21.21 -17.32
N ALA A 211 -2.17 21.52 -16.82
CA ALA A 211 -1.09 21.98 -17.69
C ALA A 211 -0.74 20.97 -18.77
N SER A 212 -0.67 19.68 -18.42
CA SER A 212 -0.39 18.61 -19.40
C SER A 212 -1.46 18.52 -20.50
N ILE A 213 -2.74 18.71 -20.14
CA ILE A 213 -3.87 18.71 -21.09
C ILE A 213 -3.82 19.96 -21.97
N LEU A 214 -3.50 21.13 -21.39
CA LEU A 214 -3.40 22.39 -22.12
C LEU A 214 -2.22 22.38 -23.11
N GLU A 215 -1.06 21.84 -22.71
CA GLU A 215 0.11 21.67 -23.60
C GLU A 215 -0.19 20.71 -24.77
N ALA A 216 -0.86 19.59 -24.47
CA ALA A 216 -1.32 18.65 -25.49
C ALA A 216 -2.30 19.29 -26.48
N SER A 217 -3.14 20.23 -26.01
CA SER A 217 -4.07 20.99 -26.87
C SER A 217 -3.40 22.13 -27.67
N GLY A 218 -2.26 22.65 -27.19
CA GLY A 218 -1.61 23.86 -27.68
C GLY A 218 -0.53 23.64 -28.73
N SER A 219 -0.05 22.41 -28.90
CA SER A 219 0.95 22.08 -29.92
C SER A 219 0.27 21.63 -31.23
N LYS A 220 0.58 22.31 -32.35
CA LYS A 220 0.26 21.95 -33.75
C LYS A 220 -1.04 22.52 -34.38
N ARG A 221 -1.16 23.86 -34.44
CA ARG A 221 -1.86 24.48 -35.59
C ARG A 221 -0.88 25.38 -36.34
N GLU A 222 -0.69 25.09 -37.63
CA GLU A 222 0.18 25.83 -38.55
C GLU A 222 -0.13 27.33 -38.52
N GLY A 223 0.89 28.12 -38.16
CA GLY A 223 0.88 29.58 -38.28
C GLY A 223 0.62 30.37 -37.00
N ASP A 224 0.20 29.76 -35.89
CA ASP A 224 0.03 30.47 -34.61
C ASP A 224 1.22 30.15 -33.67
N THR A 225 1.82 31.17 -33.09
CA THR A 225 2.96 30.98 -32.18
C THR A 225 2.52 30.17 -30.97
N ALA A 226 3.16 29.00 -30.76
CA ALA A 226 2.80 28.08 -29.69
C ALA A 226 2.79 28.79 -28.32
N GLY A 227 1.65 28.74 -27.65
CA GLY A 227 1.53 29.20 -26.27
C GLY A 227 2.17 28.20 -25.32
N SER A 228 3.06 28.66 -24.45
CA SER A 228 3.65 27.84 -23.39
C SER A 228 2.81 27.96 -22.12
N VAL A 229 2.54 26.83 -21.47
CA VAL A 229 1.79 26.76 -20.21
C VAL A 229 2.74 26.21 -19.15
N ILE A 230 2.85 26.90 -18.02
CA ILE A 230 3.69 26.48 -16.90
C ILE A 230 2.79 26.30 -15.68
N ALA A 231 2.86 25.13 -15.05
CA ALA A 231 2.17 24.86 -13.78
C ALA A 231 3.02 25.29 -12.59
N ASP A 232 2.47 26.15 -11.73
CA ASP A 232 2.99 26.36 -10.38
C ASP A 232 2.17 25.51 -9.40
N ALA A 233 2.73 24.35 -9.05
CA ALA A 233 2.12 23.38 -8.14
C ALA A 233 1.96 23.92 -6.71
N ARG A 234 2.82 24.84 -6.27
CA ARG A 234 2.78 25.38 -4.90
C ARG A 234 1.62 26.38 -4.74
N GLY A 235 1.41 27.21 -5.76
CA GLY A 235 0.32 28.20 -5.78
C GLY A 235 -0.98 27.69 -6.39
N ASN A 236 -1.02 26.45 -6.89
CA ASN A 236 -2.09 25.90 -7.74
C ASN A 236 -2.54 26.88 -8.84
N ARG A 237 -1.58 27.46 -9.56
CA ARG A 237 -1.81 28.46 -10.59
C ARG A 237 -1.13 28.07 -11.91
N LEU A 238 -1.74 28.48 -13.01
CA LEU A 238 -1.24 28.28 -14.36
C LEU A 238 -0.73 29.60 -14.91
N VAL A 239 0.48 29.59 -15.45
CA VAL A 239 1.08 30.73 -16.16
C VAL A 239 1.04 30.44 -17.65
N ILE A 240 0.33 31.27 -18.41
CA ILE A 240 0.14 31.09 -19.86
C ILE A 240 0.87 32.21 -20.60
N ILE A 241 1.81 31.84 -21.46
CA ILE A 241 2.67 32.73 -22.24
C ILE A 241 2.34 32.53 -23.72
N GLY A 242 2.01 33.60 -24.46
CA GLY A 242 1.71 33.48 -25.89
C GLY A 242 1.00 34.70 -26.47
N ALA A 243 0.61 34.63 -27.75
CA ALA A 243 -0.17 35.68 -28.41
C ALA A 243 -1.52 35.93 -27.72
N PRO A 244 -2.11 37.14 -27.83
CA PRO A 244 -3.34 37.50 -27.10
C PRO A 244 -4.51 36.53 -27.32
N ARG A 245 -4.69 36.04 -28.56
CA ARG A 245 -5.75 35.08 -28.92
C ARG A 245 -5.53 33.70 -28.29
N VAL A 246 -4.30 33.21 -28.29
CA VAL A 246 -3.92 31.92 -27.69
C VAL A 246 -4.12 31.95 -26.18
N ARG A 247 -3.73 33.05 -25.51
CA ARG A 247 -3.89 33.20 -24.05
C ARG A 247 -5.36 33.18 -23.63
N GLN A 248 -6.23 33.89 -24.35
CA GLN A 248 -7.67 33.91 -24.03
C GLN A 248 -8.30 32.52 -24.16
N ARG A 249 -8.00 31.81 -25.25
CA ARG A 249 -8.50 30.46 -25.49
C ARG A 249 -8.03 29.46 -24.43
N LEU A 250 -6.74 29.47 -24.09
CA LEU A 250 -6.19 28.57 -23.07
C LEU A 250 -6.71 28.91 -21.67
N ALA A 251 -6.90 30.20 -21.36
CA ALA A 251 -7.48 30.63 -20.08
C ALA A 251 -8.97 30.22 -19.96
N GLU A 252 -9.73 30.27 -21.05
CA GLU A 252 -11.12 29.80 -21.08
C GLU A 252 -11.20 28.28 -20.93
N LEU A 253 -10.35 27.53 -21.65
CA LEU A 253 -10.26 26.08 -21.52
C LEU A 253 -9.88 25.67 -20.09
N ALA A 254 -8.92 26.35 -19.46
CA ALA A 254 -8.55 26.13 -18.07
C ALA A 254 -9.74 26.30 -17.11
N ARG A 255 -10.59 27.31 -17.32
CA ARG A 255 -11.81 27.53 -16.51
C ARG A 255 -12.87 26.47 -16.73
N THR A 256 -13.03 25.98 -17.96
CA THR A 256 -13.99 24.90 -18.24
C THR A 256 -13.57 23.56 -17.65
N LEU A 257 -12.27 23.34 -17.46
CA LEU A 257 -11.71 22.14 -16.85
C LEU A 257 -11.65 22.22 -15.31
N ASP A 258 -11.71 23.43 -14.73
CA ASP A 258 -11.70 23.66 -13.28
C ASP A 258 -13.09 23.45 -12.65
N VAL A 259 -13.63 22.25 -12.81
CA VAL A 259 -14.90 21.82 -12.21
C VAL A 259 -14.67 21.15 -10.85
N PRO A 260 -15.60 21.27 -9.88
CA PRO A 260 -15.52 20.53 -8.63
C PRO A 260 -15.53 19.02 -8.95
N ALA A 261 -14.56 18.29 -8.42
CA ALA A 261 -14.55 16.83 -8.50
C ALA A 261 -15.88 16.31 -7.97
N SER A 262 -16.59 15.52 -8.79
CA SER A 262 -17.84 14.89 -8.37
C SER A 262 -17.55 14.04 -7.14
N ALA A 263 -18.19 14.37 -6.01
CA ALA A 263 -17.88 13.87 -4.67
C ALA A 263 -18.21 12.37 -4.43
N ALA A 264 -18.16 11.54 -5.46
CA ALA A 264 -18.61 10.13 -5.43
C ALA A 264 -17.65 9.13 -6.07
N GLU A 265 -16.49 9.55 -6.58
CA GLU A 265 -15.42 8.63 -6.97
C GLU A 265 -14.43 8.48 -5.81
N ASP A 266 -14.95 7.97 -4.69
CA ASP A 266 -14.13 7.55 -3.55
C ASP A 266 -13.24 6.41 -4.01
N THR A 267 -12.02 6.79 -4.44
CA THR A 267 -10.95 5.85 -4.75
C THR A 267 -10.64 4.97 -3.54
N ALA A 268 -10.96 5.42 -2.32
CA ALA A 268 -10.78 4.69 -1.08
C ALA A 268 -12.12 4.31 -0.43
N ARG A 269 -12.33 3.02 -0.12
CA ARG A 269 -13.52 2.51 0.57
C ARG A 269 -13.17 1.54 1.68
N VAL A 270 -13.85 1.67 2.82
CA VAL A 270 -13.69 0.77 3.97
C VAL A 270 -14.89 -0.16 4.05
N ILE A 271 -14.64 -1.47 3.99
CA ILE A 271 -15.67 -2.52 4.03
C ILE A 271 -15.50 -3.32 5.31
N ARG A 272 -16.52 -3.35 6.17
CA ARG A 272 -16.52 -4.17 7.39
C ARG A 272 -17.08 -5.55 7.08
N LEU A 273 -16.35 -6.59 7.50
CA LEU A 273 -16.73 -7.98 7.28
C LEU A 273 -17.55 -8.51 8.46
N ARG A 274 -18.50 -9.40 8.19
CA ARG A 274 -19.41 -9.96 9.20
C ARG A 274 -19.08 -11.38 9.62
N HIS A 275 -18.51 -12.18 8.72
CA HIS A 275 -18.32 -13.61 8.89
C HIS A 275 -16.88 -14.06 8.62
N SER A 276 -16.24 -13.45 7.64
CA SER A 276 -14.87 -13.76 7.22
C SER A 276 -13.84 -12.90 7.93
N ASP A 277 -12.60 -13.39 7.98
CA ASP A 277 -11.46 -12.70 8.57
C ASP A 277 -10.81 -11.76 7.55
N ALA A 278 -10.60 -10.50 7.95
CA ALA A 278 -10.04 -9.47 7.07
C ALA A 278 -8.64 -9.78 6.58
N LYS A 279 -7.79 -10.38 7.41
CA LYS A 279 -6.41 -10.72 7.05
C LYS A 279 -6.39 -11.79 5.96
N GLN A 280 -7.17 -12.86 6.16
CA GLN A 280 -7.29 -13.95 5.20
C GLN A 280 -7.89 -13.48 3.86
N LEU A 281 -8.94 -12.65 3.89
CA LEU A 281 -9.54 -12.12 2.66
C LEU A 281 -8.63 -11.13 1.94
N ALA A 282 -7.87 -10.29 2.65
CA ALA A 282 -6.93 -9.37 2.02
C ALA A 282 -5.84 -10.12 1.25
N GLU A 283 -5.30 -11.19 1.81
CA GLU A 283 -4.27 -12.03 1.16
C GLU A 283 -4.81 -12.68 -0.12
N VAL A 284 -6.04 -13.22 -0.07
CA VAL A 284 -6.71 -13.81 -1.24
C VAL A 284 -6.97 -12.77 -2.33
N LEU A 285 -7.49 -11.59 -1.96
CA LEU A 285 -7.84 -10.54 -2.92
C LEU A 285 -6.59 -9.82 -3.48
N GLU A 286 -5.50 -9.75 -2.71
CA GLU A 286 -4.21 -9.24 -3.19
C GLU A 286 -3.62 -10.17 -4.27
N GLY A 287 -3.71 -11.50 -4.07
CA GLY A 287 -3.32 -12.49 -5.07
C GLY A 287 -4.05 -12.32 -6.42
N VAL A 288 -5.36 -12.09 -6.38
CA VAL A 288 -6.19 -11.83 -7.58
C VAL A 288 -5.77 -10.53 -8.31
N GLY A 289 -5.16 -9.59 -7.59
CA GLY A 289 -4.67 -8.33 -8.16
C GLY A 289 -3.31 -8.40 -8.82
N GLN A 290 -2.42 -9.24 -8.30
CA GLN A 290 -1.06 -9.35 -8.81
C GLN A 290 -1.01 -10.04 -10.19
N ASP A 291 -1.90 -10.99 -10.46
CA ASP A 291 -2.01 -11.64 -11.79
C ASP A 291 -2.34 -10.64 -12.92
N LYS A 292 -2.97 -9.50 -12.60
CA LYS A 292 -3.26 -8.43 -13.57
C LYS A 292 -2.11 -7.43 -13.77
N LYS A 293 -1.04 -7.49 -12.95
CA LYS A 293 0.19 -6.70 -13.12
C LYS A 293 1.22 -7.37 -14.04
N ALA A 294 1.05 -8.64 -14.40
CA ALA A 294 2.07 -9.46 -15.05
C ALA A 294 1.80 -9.75 -16.54
N ALA A 295 1.30 -8.78 -17.31
CA ALA A 295 1.48 -8.80 -18.76
C ALA A 295 2.79 -8.06 -19.09
N PRO A 296 3.88 -8.76 -19.48
CA PRO A 296 5.12 -8.09 -19.83
C PRO A 296 4.92 -7.26 -21.10
N ALA A 297 5.21 -5.97 -21.00
CA ALA A 297 5.26 -5.05 -22.11
C ALA A 297 6.27 -5.56 -23.16
N GLN A 298 5.77 -6.06 -24.29
CA GLN A 298 6.55 -6.11 -25.52
C GLN A 298 6.63 -4.71 -26.11
N ALA A 299 7.85 -4.39 -26.56
CA ALA A 299 8.33 -3.11 -27.04
C ALA A 299 7.34 -2.26 -27.85
N GLY A 300 7.19 -1.00 -27.41
CA GLY A 300 7.32 0.13 -28.33
C GLY A 300 6.09 0.61 -29.08
N LEU A 301 4.89 0.66 -28.46
CA LEU A 301 3.81 1.52 -28.94
C LEU A 301 3.00 2.07 -27.75
N ARG A 302 3.10 3.40 -27.55
CA ARG A 302 2.20 4.30 -26.81
C ARG A 302 1.43 3.70 -25.63
N GLU A 303 1.95 4.03 -24.46
CA GLU A 303 1.32 4.04 -23.15
C GLU A 303 -0.18 4.42 -23.23
N SER A 304 -1.05 3.43 -23.07
CA SER A 304 -2.45 3.60 -22.70
C SER A 304 -2.88 2.40 -21.88
N ALA A 305 -3.40 2.72 -20.69
CA ALA A 305 -3.88 1.82 -19.65
C ALA A 305 -2.80 0.97 -18.94
N ALA A 306 -1.85 1.64 -18.28
CA ALA A 306 -1.24 1.03 -17.10
C ALA A 306 -2.39 0.68 -16.12
N ALA A 307 -2.56 -0.60 -15.81
CA ALA A 307 -3.52 -1.03 -14.80
C ALA A 307 -3.20 -0.28 -13.49
N SER A 308 -4.08 0.65 -13.11
CA SER A 308 -3.95 1.42 -11.88
C SER A 308 -3.74 0.45 -10.71
N PRO A 309 -2.70 0.64 -9.88
CA PRO A 309 -2.45 -0.25 -8.76
C PRO A 309 -3.60 -0.10 -7.76
N PHE A 310 -4.42 -1.14 -7.60
CA PHE A 310 -5.31 -1.23 -6.46
C PHE A 310 -4.55 -1.77 -5.25
N VAL A 311 -4.82 -1.21 -4.08
CA VAL A 311 -4.21 -1.59 -2.80
C VAL A 311 -5.31 -2.07 -1.88
N ILE A 312 -5.13 -3.26 -1.33
CA ILE A 312 -6.03 -3.83 -0.32
C ILE A 312 -5.21 -3.99 0.95
N LYS A 313 -5.72 -3.47 2.07
CA LYS A 313 -5.13 -3.68 3.39
C LYS A 313 -6.21 -4.11 4.38
N ALA A 314 -5.86 -5.05 5.25
CA ALA A 314 -6.71 -5.48 6.34
C ALA A 314 -6.44 -4.63 7.60
N ASP A 315 -7.50 -4.24 8.28
CA ASP A 315 -7.50 -3.80 9.67
C ASP A 315 -8.05 -4.94 10.53
N GLU A 316 -7.15 -5.63 11.24
CA GLU A 316 -7.50 -6.76 12.11
C GLU A 316 -8.33 -6.30 13.33
N SER A 317 -8.14 -5.06 13.81
CA SER A 317 -8.82 -4.57 15.02
C SER A 317 -10.31 -4.33 14.81
N GLN A 318 -10.69 -3.88 13.60
CA GLN A 318 -12.08 -3.62 13.21
C GLN A 318 -12.67 -4.72 12.32
N ASN A 319 -11.91 -5.78 12.01
CA ASN A 319 -12.23 -6.77 10.99
C ASN A 319 -12.74 -6.12 9.69
N ALA A 320 -11.94 -5.21 9.14
CA ALA A 320 -12.30 -4.40 7.98
C ALA A 320 -11.24 -4.45 6.88
N LEU A 321 -11.69 -4.31 5.64
CA LEU A 321 -10.84 -4.17 4.46
C LEU A 321 -10.84 -2.72 4.01
N VAL A 322 -9.65 -2.13 3.94
CA VAL A 322 -9.41 -0.82 3.33
C VAL A 322 -9.01 -1.05 1.88
N LEU A 323 -9.87 -0.60 0.97
CA LEU A 323 -9.72 -0.75 -0.46
C LEU A 323 -9.35 0.60 -1.08
N ILE A 324 -8.27 0.67 -1.83
CA ILE A 324 -7.90 1.86 -2.60
C ILE A 324 -7.78 1.44 -4.07
N ALA A 325 -8.76 1.77 -4.91
CA ALA A 325 -8.85 1.32 -6.29
C ALA A 325 -9.67 2.29 -7.16
N GLU A 326 -9.59 2.13 -8.48
CA GLU A 326 -10.46 2.87 -9.41
C GLU A 326 -11.94 2.51 -9.18
N PRO A 327 -12.92 3.44 -9.33
CA PRO A 327 -14.32 3.20 -8.97
C PRO A 327 -14.96 1.95 -9.60
N ALA A 328 -14.57 1.58 -10.82
CA ALA A 328 -15.05 0.36 -11.48
C ALA A 328 -14.53 -0.93 -10.80
N GLN A 329 -13.27 -0.92 -10.33
CA GLN A 329 -12.65 -2.03 -9.61
C GLN A 329 -13.23 -2.17 -8.21
N VAL A 330 -13.50 -1.05 -7.52
CA VAL A 330 -14.16 -1.05 -6.20
C VAL A 330 -15.47 -1.83 -6.25
N ARG A 331 -16.32 -1.59 -7.26
CA ARG A 331 -17.60 -2.30 -7.42
C ARG A 331 -17.42 -3.80 -7.67
N THR A 332 -16.40 -4.17 -8.43
CA THR A 332 -16.10 -5.59 -8.73
C THR A 332 -15.65 -6.31 -7.46
N ILE A 333 -14.71 -5.72 -6.71
CA ILE A 333 -14.19 -6.30 -5.48
C ILE A 333 -15.27 -6.33 -4.39
N GLU A 334 -16.15 -5.33 -4.33
CA GLU A 334 -17.29 -5.32 -3.42
C GLU A 334 -18.23 -6.52 -3.68
N ASN A 335 -18.51 -6.86 -4.94
CA ASN A 335 -19.32 -8.03 -5.27
C ASN A 335 -18.63 -9.33 -4.85
N ILE A 336 -17.32 -9.47 -5.10
CA ILE A 336 -16.54 -10.64 -4.68
C ILE A 336 -16.55 -10.77 -3.14
N ILE A 337 -16.36 -9.66 -2.41
CA ILE A 337 -16.40 -9.66 -0.94
C ILE A 337 -17.77 -10.13 -0.44
N ARG A 338 -18.88 -9.70 -1.07
CA ARG A 338 -20.22 -10.17 -0.68
C ARG A 338 -20.42 -11.67 -0.90
N GLU A 339 -19.82 -12.24 -1.94
CA GLU A 339 -19.88 -13.67 -2.20
C GLU A 339 -18.99 -14.48 -1.25
N LEU A 340 -17.86 -13.92 -0.80
CA LEU A 340 -16.91 -14.56 0.12
C LEU A 340 -17.25 -14.37 1.61
N ASP A 341 -17.91 -13.28 2.00
CA ASP A 341 -18.34 -13.00 3.38
C ASP A 341 -19.67 -13.71 3.69
N GLN A 342 -19.66 -15.03 3.61
CA GLN A 342 -20.81 -15.89 3.93
C GLN A 342 -20.65 -16.56 5.30
N PRO A 343 -21.76 -16.85 6.00
CA PRO A 343 -21.71 -17.61 7.24
C PRO A 343 -21.17 -19.02 6.97
N ARG A 344 -20.12 -19.39 7.72
CA ARG A 344 -19.55 -20.75 7.67
C ARG A 344 -20.39 -21.68 8.53
N ALA A 345 -20.67 -22.87 8.00
CA ALA A 345 -21.31 -23.92 8.78
C ALA A 345 -20.35 -24.46 9.86
N GLN A 346 -20.95 -24.98 10.93
CA GLN A 346 -20.25 -25.64 12.02
C GLN A 346 -20.50 -27.14 11.93
N VAL A 347 -19.60 -27.93 12.52
CA VAL A 347 -19.70 -29.38 12.57
C VAL A 347 -19.58 -29.81 14.03
N LEU A 348 -20.62 -30.48 14.51
CA LEU A 348 -20.62 -31.15 15.80
C LEU A 348 -20.20 -32.60 15.59
N ILE A 349 -19.12 -33.02 16.22
CA ILE A 349 -18.62 -34.38 16.18
C ILE A 349 -18.90 -35.07 17.50
N HIS A 350 -19.42 -36.29 17.42
CA HIS A 350 -19.48 -37.23 18.54
C HIS A 350 -18.60 -38.41 18.22
N ALA A 351 -17.71 -38.78 19.14
CA ALA A 351 -17.06 -40.07 19.08
C ALA A 351 -17.67 -40.98 20.14
N ALA A 352 -17.70 -42.28 19.89
CA ALA A 352 -17.98 -43.30 20.89
C ALA A 352 -16.87 -44.34 20.84
N ILE A 353 -16.13 -44.48 21.93
CA ILE A 353 -15.04 -45.43 22.08
C ILE A 353 -15.55 -46.51 23.01
N VAL A 354 -15.63 -47.73 22.50
CA VAL A 354 -16.14 -48.89 23.22
C VAL A 354 -15.00 -49.89 23.38
N GLU A 355 -14.66 -50.22 24.63
CA GLU A 355 -13.68 -51.26 24.95
C GLU A 355 -14.32 -52.30 25.85
N ILE A 356 -14.34 -53.55 25.38
CA ILE A 356 -14.76 -54.71 26.14
C ILE A 356 -13.54 -55.58 26.36
N SER A 357 -13.14 -55.77 27.61
CA SER A 357 -12.01 -56.62 27.96
C SER A 357 -12.38 -57.64 29.02
N GLY A 358 -11.68 -58.76 29.02
CA GLY A 358 -11.82 -59.77 30.06
C GLY A 358 -10.65 -60.74 30.06
N ASP A 359 -10.38 -61.30 31.23
CA ASP A 359 -9.38 -62.33 31.44
C ASP A 359 -10.03 -63.53 32.15
N ILE A 360 -9.69 -64.72 31.65
CA ILE A 360 -10.02 -65.99 32.26
C ILE A 360 -8.70 -66.65 32.60
N ALA A 361 -8.46 -66.94 33.88
CA ALA A 361 -7.26 -67.65 34.31
C ALA A 361 -7.62 -68.87 35.14
N GLU A 362 -7.08 -70.01 34.74
CA GLU A 362 -7.25 -71.28 35.43
C GLU A 362 -5.87 -71.82 35.79
N ALA A 363 -5.67 -72.22 37.04
CA ALA A 363 -4.44 -72.86 37.47
C ALA A 363 -4.75 -74.05 38.40
N LEU A 364 -4.11 -75.18 38.13
CA LEU A 364 -4.25 -76.39 38.92
C LEU A 364 -2.91 -77.10 39.03
N GLY A 365 -2.56 -77.54 40.24
CA GLY A 365 -1.44 -78.45 40.40
C GLY A 365 -1.31 -79.01 41.81
N VAL A 366 -0.51 -80.07 41.91
CA VAL A 366 -0.22 -80.77 43.16
C VAL A 366 1.27 -80.77 43.41
N GLN A 367 1.66 -80.43 44.62
CA GLN A 367 3.05 -80.36 45.05
C GLN A 367 3.29 -81.32 46.19
N TRP A 368 4.51 -81.84 46.28
CA TRP A 368 4.88 -82.87 47.25
C TRP A 368 6.07 -82.43 48.06
N GLY A 369 6.01 -82.59 49.38
CA GLY A 369 7.09 -82.35 50.32
C GLY A 369 7.33 -83.60 51.15
N ILE A 370 8.59 -83.98 51.32
CA ILE A 370 9.02 -85.10 52.15
C ILE A 370 10.12 -84.60 53.07
N LYS A 371 10.00 -84.91 54.35
CA LYS A 371 10.99 -84.55 55.37
C LYS A 371 11.26 -85.77 56.26
N SER A 372 12.47 -86.31 56.19
CA SER A 372 12.88 -87.49 56.95
C SER A 372 14.21 -87.22 57.64
N GLY A 373 14.16 -86.86 58.94
CA GLY A 373 15.35 -86.46 59.70
C GLY A 373 15.94 -85.15 59.17
N SER A 374 17.20 -85.18 58.72
CA SER A 374 17.89 -84.05 58.07
C SER A 374 17.71 -84.02 56.55
N ALA A 375 17.07 -85.01 55.94
CA ALA A 375 16.82 -85.05 54.50
C ALA A 375 15.46 -84.43 54.16
N GLU A 376 15.48 -83.43 53.29
CA GLU A 376 14.29 -82.73 52.78
C GLU A 376 14.25 -82.83 51.26
N GLY A 377 13.09 -83.19 50.71
CA GLY A 377 12.86 -83.32 49.28
C GLY A 377 11.53 -82.67 48.90
N VAL A 378 11.53 -81.90 47.82
CA VAL A 378 10.38 -81.11 47.41
C VAL A 378 10.17 -81.21 45.90
N ILE A 379 8.94 -81.50 45.51
CA ILE A 379 8.43 -81.30 44.15
C ILE A 379 7.58 -80.03 44.21
N SER A 380 8.21 -78.90 43.91
CA SER A 380 7.55 -77.60 43.82
C SER A 380 7.61 -77.08 42.39
N PHE A 381 6.61 -76.30 42.03
CA PHE A 381 6.53 -75.62 40.75
C PHE A 381 6.56 -74.12 41.01
N SER A 382 7.32 -73.39 40.18
CA SER A 382 7.51 -71.94 40.31
C SER A 382 6.21 -71.12 40.32
N GLY A 383 5.08 -71.72 39.92
CA GLY A 383 3.78 -71.06 39.80
C GLY A 383 3.03 -70.83 41.11
N THR A 384 3.43 -71.47 42.22
CA THR A 384 2.82 -71.30 43.55
C THR A 384 3.86 -70.68 44.50
N LYS A 385 3.57 -69.51 45.06
CA LYS A 385 4.52 -68.77 45.92
C LYS A 385 4.58 -69.29 47.36
N THR A 386 3.95 -70.44 47.62
CA THR A 386 3.73 -70.99 48.97
C THR A 386 4.76 -72.08 49.30
N PRO A 387 5.45 -72.00 50.44
CA PRO A 387 6.32 -73.08 50.89
C PRO A 387 5.50 -74.33 51.27
N ILE A 388 5.88 -75.49 50.74
CA ILE A 388 5.22 -76.78 51.00
C ILE A 388 5.63 -77.35 52.38
N ILE A 389 6.81 -76.95 52.87
CA ILE A 389 7.39 -77.34 54.15
C ILE A 389 7.60 -76.05 54.95
N GLY A 390 7.08 -76.00 56.19
CA GLY A 390 7.04 -74.79 57.01
C GLY A 390 5.63 -74.25 57.26
N GLU A 391 5.55 -73.02 57.76
CA GLU A 391 4.30 -72.33 58.12
C GLU A 391 3.58 -71.81 56.86
N LEU A 392 2.27 -72.02 56.80
CA LEU A 392 1.44 -71.52 55.71
C LEU A 392 1.09 -70.07 55.98
N ASN A 393 1.47 -69.17 55.07
CA ASN A 393 1.06 -67.78 55.13
C ASN A 393 -0.17 -67.57 54.21
N PRO A 394 -1.37 -67.32 54.76
CA PRO A 394 -2.60 -67.21 53.97
C PRO A 394 -2.63 -65.98 53.05
N LYS A 395 -1.69 -65.04 53.19
CA LYS A 395 -1.57 -63.84 52.36
C LYS A 395 -0.95 -64.08 50.97
N ASP A 396 -0.34 -65.24 50.75
CA ASP A 396 0.40 -65.56 49.52
C ASP A 396 -0.40 -66.43 48.54
N VAL A 397 -1.71 -66.60 48.78
CA VAL A 397 -2.58 -67.56 48.08
C VAL A 397 -3.68 -66.85 47.31
N ASP A 398 -3.62 -66.93 45.98
CA ASP A 398 -4.75 -66.65 45.10
C ASP A 398 -5.47 -67.96 44.78
N GLY A 399 -6.66 -68.17 45.35
CA GLY A 399 -7.49 -69.37 45.14
C GLY A 399 -7.58 -70.30 46.36
N VAL A 400 -7.78 -71.60 46.11
CA VAL A 400 -7.89 -72.62 47.16
C VAL A 400 -6.55 -73.33 47.33
N LEU A 401 -6.09 -73.40 48.58
CA LEU A 401 -4.92 -74.17 48.98
C LEU A 401 -5.32 -75.24 49.98
N LEU A 402 -5.04 -76.51 49.66
CA LEU A 402 -5.27 -77.63 50.56
C LEU A 402 -3.96 -78.36 50.81
N ARG A 403 -3.46 -78.30 52.04
CA ARG A 403 -2.31 -79.09 52.49
C ARG A 403 -2.79 -80.35 53.19
N LEU A 404 -2.37 -81.50 52.70
CA LEU A 404 -2.66 -82.83 53.25
C LEU A 404 -1.36 -83.45 53.77
N GLY A 405 -1.38 -84.09 54.94
CA GLY A 405 -0.20 -84.75 55.54
C GLY A 405 0.42 -84.01 56.74
N GLY A 406 1.45 -84.60 57.33
CA GLY A 406 2.11 -84.13 58.56
C GLY A 406 3.57 -83.73 58.37
N ASP A 407 4.38 -83.74 59.44
CA ASP A 407 5.77 -83.25 59.39
C ASP A 407 6.72 -84.06 58.49
N ARG A 408 6.36 -85.29 58.10
CA ARG A 408 7.20 -86.17 57.27
C ARG A 408 6.82 -86.22 55.80
N PHE A 409 5.55 -85.94 55.49
CA PHE A 409 4.99 -85.99 54.15
C PHE A 409 3.87 -84.96 54.06
N SER A 410 3.98 -84.06 53.09
CA SER A 410 2.96 -83.07 52.78
C SER A 410 2.64 -83.08 51.28
N ALA A 411 1.36 -82.93 50.95
CA ALA A 411 0.87 -82.67 49.61
C ALA A 411 0.13 -81.34 49.63
N LEU A 412 0.38 -80.49 48.65
CA LEU A 412 -0.25 -79.17 48.53
C LEU A 412 -0.97 -79.09 47.20
N ILE A 413 -2.29 -78.95 47.27
CA ILE A 413 -3.17 -78.79 46.11
C ILE A 413 -3.48 -77.31 45.99
N SER A 414 -3.15 -76.73 44.83
CA SER A 414 -3.46 -75.35 44.49
C SER A 414 -4.43 -75.34 43.32
N ALA A 415 -5.58 -74.68 43.49
CA ALA A 415 -6.58 -74.50 42.45
C ALA A 415 -7.08 -73.06 42.39
N LEU A 416 -7.11 -72.48 41.19
CA LEU A 416 -7.58 -71.13 40.91
C LEU A 416 -8.40 -71.14 39.62
N ALA A 417 -9.57 -70.51 39.64
CA ALA A 417 -10.32 -70.14 38.45
C ALA A 417 -10.82 -68.69 38.64
N SER A 418 -10.38 -67.78 37.78
CA SER A 418 -10.79 -66.37 37.79
C SER A 418 -11.41 -65.97 36.46
N ASN A 419 -12.42 -65.10 36.51
CA ASN A 419 -13.07 -64.53 35.34
C ASN A 419 -13.35 -63.05 35.60
N THR A 420 -12.63 -62.18 34.91
CA THR A 420 -12.76 -60.73 35.01
C THR A 420 -13.41 -60.20 33.75
N ARG A 421 -14.34 -59.24 33.88
CA ARG A 421 -14.99 -58.56 32.75
C ARG A 421 -15.00 -57.06 32.98
N SER A 422 -14.68 -56.31 31.95
CA SER A 422 -14.68 -54.85 31.94
C SER A 422 -15.32 -54.34 30.66
N ASN A 423 -16.11 -53.27 30.79
CA ASN A 423 -16.73 -52.56 29.67
C ASN A 423 -16.55 -51.06 29.89
N LEU A 424 -15.95 -50.40 28.91
CA LEU A 424 -15.66 -48.97 28.92
C LEU A 424 -16.35 -48.33 27.71
N LEU A 425 -17.21 -47.34 27.98
CA LEU A 425 -17.82 -46.48 26.97
C LEU A 425 -17.40 -45.03 27.25
N SER A 426 -16.69 -44.44 26.29
CA SER A 426 -16.30 -43.02 26.34
C SER A 426 -16.89 -42.27 25.17
N THR A 427 -17.61 -41.18 25.43
CA THR A 427 -18.31 -40.40 24.39
C THR A 427 -17.89 -38.92 24.35
N PRO A 428 -16.67 -38.59 23.92
CA PRO A 428 -16.27 -37.20 23.76
C PRO A 428 -17.02 -36.54 22.58
N SER A 429 -17.34 -35.26 22.72
CA SER A 429 -18.00 -34.47 21.68
C SER A 429 -17.35 -33.09 21.54
N LEU A 430 -17.29 -32.56 20.32
CA LEU A 430 -16.64 -31.29 20.00
C LEU A 430 -17.36 -30.57 18.85
N LEU A 431 -17.53 -29.26 18.97
CA LEU A 431 -18.09 -28.39 17.94
C LEU A 431 -16.96 -27.55 17.34
N THR A 432 -16.85 -27.49 16.01
CA THR A 432 -15.86 -26.64 15.32
C THR A 432 -16.43 -26.05 14.03
N LEU A 433 -15.77 -25.03 13.49
CA LEU A 433 -16.09 -24.48 12.18
C LEU A 433 -15.56 -25.39 11.06
N ASP A 434 -16.19 -25.31 9.89
CA ASP A 434 -15.64 -25.90 8.67
C ASP A 434 -14.21 -25.39 8.39
N ASN A 435 -13.33 -26.28 7.95
CA ASN A 435 -11.90 -26.06 7.73
C ASN A 435 -11.07 -25.69 8.98
N GLN A 436 -11.65 -25.71 10.18
CA GLN A 436 -10.97 -25.33 11.42
C GLN A 436 -10.65 -26.57 12.28
N GLU A 437 -9.37 -26.74 12.62
CA GLU A 437 -8.95 -27.78 13.55
C GLU A 437 -9.41 -27.44 14.97
N ALA A 438 -9.94 -28.45 15.66
CA ALA A 438 -10.29 -28.38 17.07
C ALA A 438 -9.83 -29.64 17.80
N GLU A 439 -9.54 -29.50 19.08
CA GLU A 439 -9.02 -30.57 19.93
C GLU A 439 -9.71 -30.55 21.30
N ILE A 440 -10.05 -31.75 21.79
CA ILE A 440 -10.53 -31.97 23.16
C ILE A 440 -9.62 -33.00 23.84
N ILE A 441 -9.08 -32.63 25.00
CA ILE A 441 -8.24 -33.49 25.84
C ILE A 441 -8.96 -33.69 27.18
N VAL A 442 -9.26 -34.93 27.53
CA VAL A 442 -9.87 -35.34 28.80
C VAL A 442 -8.94 -36.34 29.47
N GLY A 443 -8.25 -35.93 30.52
CA GLY A 443 -7.23 -36.77 31.12
C GLY A 443 -6.63 -36.20 32.41
N LYS A 444 -5.49 -36.79 32.79
CA LYS A 444 -4.66 -36.38 33.92
C LYS A 444 -3.30 -35.98 33.38
N ASN A 445 -2.75 -34.88 33.90
CA ASN A 445 -1.37 -34.51 33.62
C ASN A 445 -0.44 -35.15 34.67
N VAL A 446 0.33 -36.16 34.27
CA VAL A 446 1.17 -36.96 35.18
C VAL A 446 2.67 -36.71 34.95
N PRO A 447 3.50 -36.71 36.02
CA PRO A 447 4.93 -36.47 35.90
C PRO A 447 5.69 -37.75 35.55
N PHE A 448 6.62 -37.67 34.59
CA PHE A 448 7.57 -38.70 34.20
C PHE A 448 8.97 -38.23 34.57
N LYS A 449 9.77 -39.05 35.24
CA LYS A 449 11.16 -38.70 35.56
C LYS A 449 12.02 -38.92 34.31
N THR A 450 12.73 -37.89 33.85
CA THR A 450 13.57 -37.95 32.63
C THR A 450 15.08 -38.05 32.94
N GLY A 451 15.46 -37.88 34.19
CA GLY A 451 16.83 -38.09 34.66
C GLY A 451 16.97 -37.87 36.16
N SER A 452 17.99 -38.48 36.76
CA SER A 452 18.37 -38.27 38.16
C SER A 452 19.88 -38.03 38.27
N TYR A 453 20.31 -36.98 38.96
CA TYR A 453 21.72 -36.73 39.25
C TYR A 453 21.95 -36.84 40.76
N ALA A 454 22.79 -37.78 41.18
CA ALA A 454 23.28 -37.89 42.55
C ALA A 454 24.67 -37.23 42.64
N THR A 455 24.85 -36.27 43.55
CA THR A 455 26.18 -35.71 43.84
C THR A 455 27.01 -36.70 44.67
N ASN A 456 28.21 -37.05 44.19
CA ASN A 456 29.16 -37.93 44.88
C ASN A 456 29.71 -37.25 46.16
N GLY A 457 28.95 -37.32 47.25
CA GLY A 457 29.32 -36.89 48.60
C GLY A 457 28.41 -37.58 49.62
N SER A 458 28.77 -37.60 50.90
CA SER A 458 28.12 -38.34 52.00
C SER A 458 26.70 -37.84 52.37
N GLY A 459 25.81 -37.76 51.38
CA GLY A 459 24.41 -37.36 51.40
C GLY A 459 23.68 -37.82 50.12
N ALA A 460 24.12 -38.96 49.56
CA ALA A 460 23.70 -39.51 48.27
C ALA A 460 22.28 -40.14 48.26
N ASP A 461 21.53 -40.02 49.36
CA ASP A 461 20.23 -40.69 49.53
C ASP A 461 19.05 -39.93 48.88
N ASN A 462 19.28 -38.77 48.26
CA ASN A 462 18.21 -38.00 47.60
C ASN A 462 18.68 -37.34 46.29
N PRO A 463 18.74 -38.07 45.17
CA PRO A 463 19.14 -37.53 43.88
C PRO A 463 18.14 -36.49 43.38
N PHE A 464 18.64 -35.39 42.78
CA PHE A 464 17.78 -34.44 42.08
C PHE A 464 17.18 -35.13 40.86
N THR A 465 15.85 -35.21 40.80
CA THR A 465 15.12 -35.81 39.67
C THR A 465 14.52 -34.70 38.81
N THR A 466 14.76 -34.76 37.49
CA THR A 466 14.08 -33.90 36.53
C THR A 466 12.78 -34.59 36.11
N VAL A 467 11.67 -33.86 36.13
CA VAL A 467 10.35 -34.37 35.77
C VAL A 467 9.81 -33.66 34.53
N GLU A 468 9.28 -34.43 33.59
CA GLU A 468 8.52 -33.98 32.42
C GLU A 468 7.04 -34.31 32.65
N ARG A 469 6.14 -33.37 32.38
CA ARG A 469 4.70 -33.53 32.58
C ARG A 469 4.08 -33.98 31.25
N LYS A 470 3.32 -35.08 31.24
CA LYS A 470 2.62 -35.57 30.04
C LYS A 470 1.14 -35.81 30.36
N ASP A 471 0.29 -35.45 29.40
CA ASP A 471 -1.14 -35.68 29.48
C ASP A 471 -1.46 -37.13 29.11
N VAL A 472 -2.17 -37.81 30.01
CA VAL A 472 -2.64 -39.19 29.84
C VAL A 472 -4.16 -39.19 29.93
N GLY A 473 -4.83 -39.68 28.90
CA GLY A 473 -6.29 -39.71 28.81
C GLY A 473 -6.77 -39.82 27.38
N ILE A 474 -7.96 -39.30 27.11
CA ILE A 474 -8.58 -39.31 25.80
C ILE A 474 -8.30 -37.97 25.13
N SER A 475 -7.58 -37.99 24.00
CA SER A 475 -7.45 -36.84 23.10
C SER A 475 -8.18 -37.12 21.79
N LEU A 476 -9.00 -36.18 21.35
CA LEU A 476 -9.65 -36.18 20.04
C LEU A 476 -9.35 -34.85 19.36
N LYS A 477 -8.52 -34.91 18.32
CA LYS A 477 -8.24 -33.81 17.40
C LYS A 477 -8.93 -34.08 16.07
N ILE A 478 -9.61 -33.07 15.55
CA ILE A 478 -10.38 -33.20 14.33
C ILE A 478 -10.37 -31.93 13.50
N LYS A 479 -10.32 -32.11 12.18
CA LYS A 479 -10.47 -31.02 11.20
C LYS A 479 -11.51 -31.43 10.16
N PRO A 480 -12.72 -30.83 10.18
CA PRO A 480 -13.76 -31.14 9.23
C PRO A 480 -13.65 -30.31 7.96
N TYR A 481 -14.15 -30.88 6.87
CA TYR A 481 -14.28 -30.29 5.55
C TYR A 481 -15.64 -30.65 4.98
N ILE A 482 -16.52 -29.68 4.80
CA ILE A 482 -17.85 -29.90 4.26
C ILE A 482 -17.78 -29.89 2.72
N ASN A 483 -18.20 -30.99 2.09
CA ASN A 483 -18.29 -31.09 0.64
C ASN A 483 -19.70 -30.72 0.14
N GLN A 484 -19.85 -30.57 -1.17
CA GLN A 484 -21.16 -30.42 -1.79
C GLN A 484 -21.97 -31.71 -1.62
N GLY A 485 -23.25 -31.60 -1.21
CA GLY A 485 -24.15 -32.74 -1.06
C GLY A 485 -24.17 -33.42 0.31
N SER A 486 -24.00 -32.67 1.41
CA SER A 486 -24.13 -33.14 2.80
C SER A 486 -23.12 -34.19 3.28
N SER A 487 -22.09 -34.48 2.47
CA SER A 487 -20.95 -35.30 2.88
C SER A 487 -19.86 -34.43 3.53
N LEU A 488 -19.15 -35.01 4.50
CA LEU A 488 -18.07 -34.37 5.23
C LEU A 488 -16.81 -35.24 5.14
N ARG A 489 -15.69 -34.62 4.78
CA ARG A 489 -14.36 -35.22 4.95
C ARG A 489 -13.80 -34.80 6.30
N LEU A 490 -13.43 -35.76 7.13
CA LEU A 490 -12.91 -35.52 8.47
C LEU A 490 -11.48 -36.05 8.56
N GLU A 491 -10.55 -35.19 8.95
CA GLU A 491 -9.22 -35.61 9.38
C GLU A 491 -9.27 -35.82 10.89
N VAL A 492 -9.16 -37.07 11.33
CA VAL A 492 -9.38 -37.46 12.73
C VAL A 492 -8.08 -38.03 13.31
N GLN A 493 -7.70 -37.51 14.46
CA GLN A 493 -6.62 -38.01 15.31
C GLN A 493 -7.21 -38.29 16.68
N GLN A 494 -7.24 -39.57 17.05
CA GLN A 494 -7.81 -40.03 18.30
C GLN A 494 -6.74 -40.78 19.07
N GLU A 495 -6.54 -40.42 20.34
CA GLU A 495 -5.63 -41.06 21.25
C GLU A 495 -6.37 -41.42 22.54
N VAL A 496 -6.18 -42.64 23.04
CA VAL A 496 -6.57 -43.07 24.38
C VAL A 496 -5.31 -43.56 25.07
N SER A 497 -4.95 -42.91 26.16
CA SER A 497 -3.86 -43.33 27.02
C SER A 497 -4.32 -43.53 28.46
N ASP A 498 -3.77 -44.56 29.08
CA ASP A 498 -4.02 -44.94 30.48
C ASP A 498 -2.73 -45.33 31.17
N ILE A 499 -2.69 -45.20 32.49
CA ILE A 499 -1.52 -45.53 33.30
C ILE A 499 -1.62 -47.01 33.66
N ALA A 500 -0.63 -47.81 33.25
CA ALA A 500 -0.57 -49.21 33.60
C ALA A 500 -0.28 -49.37 35.12
N PRO A 501 -0.90 -50.35 35.80
CA PRO A 501 -0.60 -50.63 37.20
C PRO A 501 0.89 -50.99 37.35
N SER A 502 1.53 -50.45 38.39
CA SER A 502 2.96 -50.63 38.67
C SER A 502 3.32 -52.11 38.76
N VAL A 503 4.24 -52.57 37.90
CA VAL A 503 4.75 -53.94 37.92
C VAL A 503 5.68 -54.10 39.12
N ALA A 504 5.42 -55.09 39.97
CA ALA A 504 6.28 -55.39 41.11
C ALA A 504 7.70 -55.77 40.62
N GLY A 505 8.73 -55.02 41.03
CA GLY A 505 10.13 -55.26 40.68
C GLY A 505 10.79 -54.20 39.78
N VAL A 506 10.05 -53.19 39.34
CA VAL A 506 10.60 -51.94 38.80
C VAL A 506 10.56 -50.91 39.93
N ASP A 507 11.65 -50.15 40.11
CA ASP A 507 11.71 -49.09 41.13
C ASP A 507 10.46 -48.22 41.09
N SER A 508 9.88 -47.99 42.27
CA SER A 508 8.56 -47.41 42.56
C SER A 508 8.25 -46.00 42.03
N SER A 509 8.93 -45.52 40.98
CA SER A 509 8.73 -44.18 40.44
C SER A 509 8.57 -44.00 38.93
N ASP A 510 8.71 -45.05 38.12
CA ASP A 510 8.48 -44.95 36.68
C ASP A 510 7.09 -45.46 36.31
N LEU A 511 6.23 -44.55 35.84
CA LEU A 511 4.89 -44.86 35.37
C LEU A 511 4.96 -45.40 33.93
N ILE A 512 4.41 -46.59 33.71
CA ILE A 512 4.19 -47.13 32.36
C ILE A 512 2.83 -46.62 31.85
N THR A 513 2.75 -46.21 30.59
CA THR A 513 1.49 -45.82 29.95
C THR A 513 1.14 -46.74 28.80
N ASN A 514 -0.11 -47.18 28.77
CA ASN A 514 -0.71 -47.82 27.61
C ASN A 514 -1.18 -46.70 26.68
N LYS A 515 -0.88 -46.81 25.38
CA LYS A 515 -1.27 -45.82 24.38
C LYS A 515 -1.93 -46.52 23.19
N ARG A 516 -3.15 -46.11 22.87
CA ARG A 516 -3.93 -46.52 21.70
C ARG A 516 -4.13 -45.26 20.86
N ALA A 517 -3.61 -45.24 19.64
CA ALA A 517 -3.69 -44.05 18.78
C ALA A 517 -4.14 -44.43 17.37
N LEU A 518 -5.01 -43.59 16.81
CA LEU A 518 -5.56 -43.72 15.46
C LEU A 518 -5.49 -42.36 14.75
N LYS A 519 -5.00 -42.37 13.51
CA LYS A 519 -5.01 -41.20 12.63
C LYS A 519 -5.55 -41.63 11.27
N SER A 520 -6.67 -41.06 10.86
CA SER A 520 -7.32 -41.41 9.59
C SER A 520 -8.05 -40.22 8.99
N THR A 521 -8.24 -40.26 7.67
CA THR A 521 -9.09 -39.33 6.94
C THR A 521 -10.27 -40.10 6.39
N ILE A 522 -11.48 -39.72 6.80
CA ILE A 522 -12.72 -40.44 6.50
C ILE A 522 -13.72 -39.53 5.81
N LEU A 523 -14.58 -40.10 4.96
CA LEU A 523 -15.73 -39.42 4.38
C LEU A 523 -16.99 -39.98 5.05
N ALA A 524 -17.87 -39.11 5.52
CA ALA A 524 -19.09 -39.47 6.25
C ALA A 524 -20.24 -38.54 5.85
N ASP A 525 -21.46 -39.04 5.82
CA ASP A 525 -22.63 -38.20 5.60
C ASP A 525 -23.13 -37.56 6.91
N ASP A 526 -23.89 -36.47 6.78
CA ASP A 526 -24.49 -35.75 7.89
C ASP A 526 -25.37 -36.66 8.77
N GLY A 527 -24.99 -36.82 10.04
CA GLY A 527 -25.70 -37.61 11.03
C GLY A 527 -25.43 -39.12 11.00
N GLU A 528 -24.63 -39.61 10.05
CA GLU A 528 -24.28 -41.03 9.91
C GLU A 528 -23.28 -41.47 11.00
N ILE A 529 -23.43 -42.71 11.50
CA ILE A 529 -22.47 -43.31 12.43
C ILE A 529 -21.50 -44.18 11.62
N ILE A 530 -20.23 -43.80 11.63
CA ILE A 530 -19.17 -44.53 10.94
C ILE A 530 -18.20 -45.17 11.93
N VAL A 531 -17.66 -46.34 11.58
CA VAL A 531 -16.61 -47.01 12.34
C VAL A 531 -15.26 -46.55 11.77
N ILE A 532 -14.46 -45.85 12.56
CA ILE A 532 -13.14 -45.36 12.11
C ILE A 532 -12.10 -46.47 12.21
N GLY A 533 -12.23 -47.33 13.21
CA GLY A 533 -11.32 -48.44 13.42
C GLY A 533 -11.64 -49.24 14.68
N GLY A 534 -10.84 -50.27 14.92
CA GLY A 534 -10.96 -51.13 16.08
C GLY A 534 -9.80 -52.11 16.17
N LEU A 535 -9.67 -52.77 17.32
CA LEU A 535 -8.69 -53.81 17.58
C LEU A 535 -9.36 -54.95 18.34
N ILE A 536 -9.25 -56.17 17.83
CA ILE A 536 -9.65 -57.38 18.53
C ILE A 536 -8.38 -58.17 18.84
N ARG A 537 -8.15 -58.44 20.12
CA ARG A 537 -7.03 -59.25 20.60
C ARG A 537 -7.58 -60.43 21.40
N ASP A 538 -7.10 -61.62 21.08
CA ASP A 538 -7.37 -62.86 21.81
C ASP A 538 -6.01 -63.52 22.05
N ASP A 539 -5.57 -63.55 23.31
CA ASP A 539 -4.27 -64.09 23.72
C ASP A 539 -4.51 -65.29 24.64
N VAL A 540 -4.06 -66.46 24.21
CA VAL A 540 -4.19 -67.72 24.95
C VAL A 540 -2.79 -68.21 25.32
N ARG A 541 -2.50 -68.20 26.62
CA ARG A 541 -1.25 -68.67 27.19
C ARG A 541 -1.49 -69.91 28.03
N SER A 542 -0.93 -71.04 27.59
CA SER A 542 -0.87 -72.27 28.39
C SER A 542 0.54 -72.51 28.89
N GLN A 543 0.69 -72.72 30.19
CA GLN A 543 1.95 -73.03 30.85
C GLN A 543 1.81 -74.36 31.59
N GLU A 544 2.57 -75.37 31.17
CA GLU A 544 2.64 -76.66 31.85
C GLU A 544 4.05 -76.87 32.41
N SER A 545 4.13 -77.22 33.69
CA SER A 545 5.36 -77.62 34.36
C SER A 545 5.13 -78.96 35.04
N GLY A 546 6.07 -79.88 34.96
CA GLY A 546 5.86 -81.22 35.52
C GLY A 546 7.12 -82.03 35.58
N VAL A 547 7.11 -83.07 36.42
CA VAL A 547 8.24 -83.99 36.56
C VAL A 547 8.38 -84.81 35.27
N PRO A 548 9.57 -84.88 34.65
CA PRO A 548 9.81 -85.73 33.48
C PRO A 548 9.38 -87.18 33.74
N LEU A 549 8.82 -87.84 32.72
CA LEU A 549 8.18 -89.17 32.77
C LEU A 549 6.88 -89.24 33.60
N LEU A 550 6.90 -88.85 34.88
CA LEU A 550 5.74 -89.01 35.79
C LEU A 550 4.53 -88.18 35.37
N ARG A 551 4.75 -87.01 34.75
CA ARG A 551 3.66 -86.15 34.26
C ARG A 551 2.81 -86.78 33.14
N ASN A 552 3.37 -87.75 32.40
CA ASN A 552 2.72 -88.34 31.21
C ASN A 552 1.89 -89.60 31.52
N ILE A 553 1.85 -90.06 32.78
CA ILE A 553 1.08 -91.26 33.15
C ILE A 553 -0.42 -90.93 33.04
N PRO A 554 -1.24 -91.73 32.31
CA PRO A 554 -2.67 -91.49 32.23
C PRO A 554 -3.30 -91.51 33.63
N TYR A 555 -4.24 -90.59 33.89
CA TYR A 555 -4.91 -90.34 35.17
C TYR A 555 -3.99 -89.85 36.31
N LEU A 556 -2.86 -90.50 36.56
CA LEU A 556 -1.95 -90.17 37.67
C LEU A 556 -0.99 -89.02 37.37
N GLY A 557 -0.74 -88.70 36.09
CA GLY A 557 0.18 -87.64 35.69
C GLY A 557 -0.26 -86.25 36.14
N ALA A 558 -1.56 -86.03 36.35
CA ALA A 558 -2.12 -84.80 36.90
C ALA A 558 -1.58 -84.45 38.30
N LEU A 559 -1.15 -85.45 39.07
CA LEU A 559 -0.56 -85.29 40.40
C LEU A 559 0.91 -84.83 40.36
N PHE A 560 1.57 -84.90 39.20
CA PHE A 560 2.99 -84.57 39.04
C PHE A 560 3.21 -83.42 38.06
N ARG A 561 2.17 -82.64 37.79
CA ARG A 561 2.21 -81.45 36.94
C ARG A 561 1.43 -80.29 37.55
N TRP A 562 1.74 -79.11 37.04
CA TRP A 562 1.08 -77.85 37.29
C TRP A 562 0.77 -77.21 35.95
N THR A 563 -0.50 -76.90 35.73
CA THR A 563 -1.00 -76.27 34.51
C THR A 563 -1.59 -74.91 34.86
N ARG A 564 -1.23 -73.88 34.09
CA ARG A 564 -1.86 -72.57 34.12
C ARG A 564 -2.27 -72.16 32.72
N ASP A 565 -3.56 -72.00 32.52
CA ASP A 565 -4.15 -71.48 31.30
C ASP A 565 -4.64 -70.06 31.57
N THR A 566 -4.33 -69.13 30.68
CA THR A 566 -4.74 -67.74 30.77
C THR A 566 -5.21 -67.29 29.40
N GLN A 567 -6.48 -66.91 29.29
CA GLN A 567 -7.07 -66.34 28.10
C GLN A 567 -7.41 -64.87 28.36
N THR A 568 -6.80 -63.97 27.59
CA THR A 568 -7.09 -62.53 27.64
C THR A 568 -7.75 -62.10 26.35
N LYS A 569 -8.95 -61.51 26.44
CA LYS A 569 -9.70 -61.01 25.28
C LYS A 569 -9.95 -59.52 25.43
N SER A 570 -9.69 -58.74 24.38
CA SER A 570 -9.98 -57.31 24.34
C SER A 570 -10.49 -56.88 22.97
N ASN A 571 -11.66 -56.23 22.94
CA ASN A 571 -12.30 -55.69 21.75
C ASN A 571 -12.43 -54.17 21.91
N LEU A 572 -11.77 -53.42 21.06
CA LEU A 572 -11.86 -51.97 20.96
C LEU A 572 -12.55 -51.59 19.65
N MET A 573 -13.54 -50.71 19.71
CA MET A 573 -14.16 -50.09 18.53
C MET A 573 -14.28 -48.58 18.73
N VAL A 574 -14.02 -47.82 17.67
CA VAL A 574 -14.13 -46.36 17.66
C VAL A 574 -15.14 -45.95 16.60
N PHE A 575 -16.24 -45.36 17.05
CA PHE A 575 -17.31 -44.83 16.23
C PHE A 575 -17.24 -43.30 16.20
N LEU A 576 -17.68 -42.71 15.09
CA LEU A 576 -17.82 -41.27 14.96
C LEU A 576 -19.13 -40.93 14.25
N ARG A 577 -19.79 -39.88 14.72
CA ARG A 577 -21.00 -39.32 14.14
C ARG A 577 -20.84 -37.81 13.95
N PRO A 578 -20.64 -37.31 12.71
CA PRO A 578 -20.64 -35.89 12.44
C PRO A 578 -22.07 -35.37 12.30
N THR A 579 -22.30 -34.10 12.60
CA THR A 579 -23.58 -33.43 12.38
C THR A 579 -23.31 -31.99 11.94
N ILE A 580 -23.81 -31.60 10.78
CA ILE A 580 -23.65 -30.25 10.23
C ILE A 580 -24.68 -29.33 10.89
N VAL A 581 -24.20 -28.19 11.39
CA VAL A 581 -25.01 -27.13 11.99
C VAL A 581 -24.87 -25.89 11.12
N ARG A 582 -25.91 -25.54 10.35
CA ARG A 582 -25.89 -24.41 9.41
C ARG A 582 -26.48 -23.15 10.03
N GLY A 583 -27.56 -23.29 10.79
CA GLY A 583 -28.31 -22.18 11.37
C GLY A 583 -28.06 -21.96 12.87
N LYS A 584 -28.49 -20.78 13.36
CA LYS A 584 -28.56 -20.49 14.80
C LYS A 584 -29.64 -21.32 15.50
N GLU A 585 -30.73 -21.64 14.78
CA GLU A 585 -31.83 -22.47 15.27
C GLU A 585 -31.36 -23.92 15.45
N ASP A 586 -30.75 -24.51 14.41
CA ASP A 586 -30.11 -25.83 14.49
C ASP A 586 -29.16 -25.95 15.68
N LEU A 587 -28.30 -24.92 15.89
CA LEU A 587 -27.36 -24.90 17.00
C LEU A 587 -28.07 -24.88 18.35
N ALA A 588 -29.13 -24.09 18.49
CA ALA A 588 -29.92 -24.00 19.71
C ALA A 588 -30.64 -25.33 20.00
N ASP A 589 -31.19 -25.98 18.96
CA ASP A 589 -31.91 -27.25 19.10
C ASP A 589 -30.97 -28.39 19.46
N VAL A 590 -29.83 -28.51 18.79
CA VAL A 590 -28.79 -29.50 19.12
C VAL A 590 -28.26 -29.28 20.54
N SER A 591 -28.07 -28.02 20.96
CA SER A 591 -27.62 -27.69 22.32
C SER A 591 -28.66 -28.07 23.38
N ARG A 592 -29.95 -27.77 23.13
CA ARG A 592 -31.06 -28.15 24.02
C ARG A 592 -31.18 -29.66 24.15
N GLN A 593 -31.20 -30.38 23.03
CA GLN A 593 -31.27 -31.85 23.03
C GLN A 593 -30.13 -32.47 23.83
N ARG A 594 -28.91 -31.92 23.72
CA ARG A 594 -27.74 -32.39 24.47
C ARG A 594 -27.84 -32.09 25.96
N TYR A 595 -28.29 -30.89 26.30
CA TYR A 595 -28.53 -30.52 27.69
C TYR A 595 -29.58 -31.41 28.34
N ASP A 596 -30.70 -31.64 27.65
CA ASP A 596 -31.78 -32.51 28.11
C ASP A 596 -31.29 -33.95 28.27
N ALA A 597 -30.50 -34.48 27.33
CA ALA A 597 -29.91 -35.81 27.44
C ALA A 597 -29.00 -35.95 28.68
N LEU A 598 -28.14 -34.97 28.94
CA LEU A 598 -27.30 -34.94 30.15
C LEU A 598 -28.15 -34.82 31.43
N ARG A 599 -29.24 -34.05 31.36
CA ARG A 599 -30.16 -33.88 32.48
C ARG A 599 -30.93 -35.16 32.79
N GLU A 600 -31.40 -35.89 31.79
CA GLU A 600 -32.01 -37.22 31.99
C GLU A 600 -31.03 -38.19 32.65
N LEU A 601 -29.75 -38.17 32.26
CA LEU A 601 -28.70 -38.96 32.92
C LEU A 601 -28.43 -38.52 34.37
N SER A 602 -28.63 -37.24 34.68
CA SER A 602 -28.47 -36.70 36.05
C SER A 602 -29.66 -37.00 36.96
N LYS A 603 -30.82 -37.40 36.42
CA LYS A 603 -31.97 -37.77 37.24
C LYS A 603 -31.61 -39.02 38.06
N PRO A 604 -31.67 -38.96 39.40
CA PRO A 604 -31.31 -40.10 40.22
C PRO A 604 -32.23 -41.27 39.87
N GLY A 605 -31.64 -42.37 39.43
CA GLY A 605 -32.30 -43.67 39.40
C GLY A 605 -32.80 -43.94 40.80
N SER A 606 -34.11 -43.91 40.98
CA SER A 606 -34.86 -44.14 42.22
C SER A 606 -34.07 -44.91 43.29
N ARG A 607 -33.44 -44.20 44.25
CA ARG A 607 -33.24 -44.62 45.66
C ARG A 607 -32.42 -43.71 46.55
N GLN A 608 -31.68 -42.70 46.08
CA GLN A 608 -30.93 -41.82 47.00
C GLN A 608 -30.93 -40.36 46.57
N ASN A 609 -31.21 -39.49 47.54
CA ASN A 609 -31.32 -38.03 47.45
C ASN A 609 -29.94 -37.36 47.18
N ASN A 610 -29.34 -37.62 46.02
CA ASN A 610 -28.18 -36.84 45.58
C ASN A 610 -28.65 -35.75 44.61
N SER A 611 -28.54 -34.50 45.04
CA SER A 611 -29.11 -33.30 44.42
C SER A 611 -28.29 -32.72 43.27
N LEU A 612 -27.55 -33.54 42.52
CA LEU A 612 -26.77 -33.10 41.34
C LEU A 612 -27.67 -33.03 40.08
N LEU A 613 -28.90 -32.58 40.25
CA LEU A 613 -29.84 -32.38 39.14
C LEU A 613 -29.42 -31.14 38.37
N LEU A 614 -29.20 -31.31 37.07
CA LEU A 614 -29.05 -30.15 36.19
C LEU A 614 -30.34 -29.32 36.22
N PRO A 615 -30.23 -27.97 36.19
CA PRO A 615 -31.37 -27.07 36.14
C PRO A 615 -32.37 -27.39 35.02
N ARG A 616 -33.60 -26.88 35.11
CA ARG A 616 -34.61 -27.17 34.07
C ARG A 616 -34.31 -26.45 32.77
N ASP A 617 -33.73 -25.26 32.87
CA ASP A 617 -33.32 -24.43 31.75
C ASP A 617 -31.79 -24.31 31.74
N ALA A 618 -31.17 -24.55 30.59
CA ALA A 618 -29.73 -24.43 30.40
C ALA A 618 -29.20 -23.03 30.77
N ARG A 619 -30.04 -21.99 30.69
CA ARG A 619 -29.67 -20.62 31.10
C ARG A 619 -29.32 -20.50 32.58
N GLN A 620 -29.97 -21.30 33.43
CA GLN A 620 -29.74 -21.32 34.88
C GLN A 620 -28.38 -21.90 35.27
N LEU A 621 -27.59 -22.43 34.33
CA LEU A 621 -26.18 -22.76 34.57
C LEU A 621 -25.31 -21.52 34.80
N PHE A 622 -25.71 -20.38 34.23
CA PHE A 622 -24.93 -19.14 34.25
C PHE A 622 -25.62 -18.01 35.03
N GLU A 623 -26.94 -18.12 35.21
CA GLU A 623 -27.72 -17.21 36.03
C GLU A 623 -27.90 -17.82 37.43
N PRO A 624 -27.47 -17.14 38.51
CA PRO A 624 -27.72 -17.64 39.85
C PRO A 624 -29.23 -17.75 40.06
N SER A 625 -29.69 -18.92 40.52
CA SER A 625 -31.09 -19.18 40.82
C SER A 625 -31.61 -18.13 41.82
N MET A 626 -32.38 -17.15 41.36
CA MET A 626 -33.06 -16.18 42.23
C MET A 626 -34.22 -16.78 43.02
N GLU A 627 -34.46 -18.09 42.91
CA GLU A 627 -35.51 -18.80 43.65
C GLU A 627 -34.90 -19.93 44.49
N ALA A 628 -34.22 -19.53 45.57
CA ALA A 628 -34.02 -20.39 46.74
C ALA A 628 -34.26 -19.56 48.03
N SER A 629 -35.34 -18.79 48.05
CA SER A 629 -35.87 -18.19 49.28
C SER A 629 -37.35 -17.85 49.09
N SER A 630 -38.20 -18.87 49.02
CA SER A 630 -39.56 -18.76 49.56
C SER A 630 -40.22 -20.14 49.65
N ALA A 631 -40.56 -20.47 50.90
CA ALA A 631 -41.69 -21.28 51.30
C ALA A 631 -41.70 -22.77 50.91
N ASP A 632 -41.22 -23.59 51.83
CA ASP A 632 -41.94 -24.82 52.17
C ASP A 632 -42.69 -24.54 53.50
N PRO A 633 -44.03 -24.32 53.50
CA PRO A 633 -44.76 -24.24 54.74
C PRO A 633 -45.00 -25.67 55.24
N LEU A 634 -44.44 -25.95 56.42
CA LEU A 634 -44.74 -27.14 57.22
C LEU A 634 -46.24 -27.50 57.16
N PRO A 635 -46.61 -28.79 57.01
CA PRO A 635 -48.02 -29.17 57.07
C PRO A 635 -48.53 -28.92 58.48
N GLN A 636 -49.40 -27.91 58.64
CA GLN A 636 -50.16 -27.71 59.85
C GLN A 636 -51.11 -28.90 60.03
N ASN A 637 -50.86 -29.63 61.10
CA ASN A 637 -51.67 -30.72 61.60
C ASN A 637 -53.08 -30.18 61.92
N ARG A 638 -54.06 -30.49 61.04
CA ARG A 638 -55.49 -30.34 61.34
C ARG A 638 -56.01 -31.71 61.75
N GLY A 639 -56.14 -31.89 63.06
CA GLY A 639 -56.85 -33.00 63.68
C GLY A 639 -57.56 -32.49 64.93
N GLU A 640 -58.76 -31.95 64.76
CA GLU A 640 -59.80 -31.99 65.78
C GLU A 640 -60.84 -32.99 65.31
N LEU A 641 -60.95 -34.11 66.03
CA LEU A 641 -62.18 -34.63 66.65
C LEU A 641 -61.82 -35.83 67.55
#